data_AF-F8JFR8-F1
#
_entry.id   AF-F8JFR8-F1
#
_cell.length_a   1.000
_cell.length_b   1.000
_cell.length_c   1.000
_cell.angle_alpha   90.00
_cell.angle_beta   90.00
_cell.angle_gamma   90.00
#
_symmetry.space_group_name_H-M   'P 1'
#
loop_
_entity.id
_entity.type
_entity.pdbx_description
1 polymer ?
#
loop_
_entity_poly.entity_id
_entity_poly.type
_entity_poly.pdbx_seq_one_letter_code
_entity_poly.pdbx_strand_id
1 'polypeptide(L)'
;MAAGGPSGGRSRVRVGLVVVHGVGETEPGYCVNAVLDTLATTRPGYSVSPANEYNRMTEPEVGNPPPVFPVIRRGAAHNSGIEIEAVELHWADLTEGQPGRVNTLLQLFRVIFESHHLVDAMLDRTRDVTSWILRKLLWIAGWLIRGPSAALTIVTSAICALFLFEPVSVTTEMMDVRSQVLVMTGAIFIASLYVFYRISRQQDYSWYDTVFWLVVTSLAVFALTYYNALLVLLQYIPELEIGPQRLLARGVADCVGGPTNAACYIDGLYKIIIWGWRFWGGMMVFAAVLLGFAWVRARITRDRSRLGTLSTSIAILIMQFMLWTTVVVSVIYPVLNRAETITTLREARPIVQKAIAAHEIQPDSPLAKLVQVPNIELDWIGRFKFIYAATAVTVLLMILASILLIEIRQFKARRGRSDLEQTARNMPRLLFNPALVGLLIFAFLVVFALVFVQPYLDKNQMFVTLRGYILPVAAVVALVLPFFFGRRVANVANFARDLIDHHYQPRQETAAYFIPSVFRIRNRRLRRERIQSRLNLVLEHFVQNQGYDGVIFLAHSQGSVIVYDYLRDNGPNYTRLGDAAPALLTFGSPLGSIYQKYFHEYAAAKQVPIGIASKLKCWINLFRVDDYIGGRIQPPPGLRVDNHVMGLGGHTGYWTEPDVAEALDAILTGKVADATKPPPLPPPPMTPSAPYAVRAMRRA
;
A
#
# COMPACT_ATOMS: atom_id res chain seq x y z
N MET A 1 -70.13 -21.64 -26.79
CA MET A 1 -69.41 -22.70 -26.05
C MET A 1 -68.27 -22.06 -25.30
N ALA A 2 -68.41 -21.99 -23.98
CA ALA A 2 -67.37 -21.55 -23.06
C ALA A 2 -66.43 -22.73 -22.76
N ALA A 3 -65.13 -22.45 -22.61
CA ALA A 3 -64.23 -22.99 -21.57
C ALA A 3 -62.76 -22.75 -21.97
N GLY A 4 -62.04 -22.01 -21.13
CA GLY A 4 -60.60 -21.73 -21.26
C GLY A 4 -60.26 -20.55 -20.36
N GLY A 5 -60.46 -20.72 -19.06
CA GLY A 5 -60.35 -19.67 -18.05
C GLY A 5 -58.95 -19.04 -17.95
N PRO A 6 -58.82 -17.95 -17.17
CA PRO A 6 -57.54 -17.27 -16.98
C PRO A 6 -56.61 -18.21 -16.23
N SER A 7 -55.60 -18.75 -16.92
CA SER A 7 -54.43 -19.32 -16.25
C SER A 7 -53.83 -18.21 -15.39
N GLY A 8 -53.93 -18.34 -14.07
CA GLY A 8 -53.46 -17.36 -13.11
C GLY A 8 -52.03 -16.91 -13.44
N GLY A 9 -51.92 -15.69 -13.97
CA GLY A 9 -50.63 -15.09 -14.27
C GLY A 9 -49.89 -14.87 -12.96
N ARG A 10 -48.91 -15.72 -12.66
CA ARG A 10 -47.88 -15.36 -11.69
C ARG A 10 -47.25 -14.06 -12.20
N SER A 11 -47.41 -12.96 -11.48
CA SER A 11 -46.76 -11.69 -11.82
C SER A 11 -45.27 -11.95 -11.94
N ARG A 12 -44.69 -11.65 -13.10
CA ARG A 12 -43.25 -11.76 -13.30
C ARG A 12 -42.56 -10.79 -12.35
N VAL A 13 -41.61 -11.28 -11.58
CA VAL A 13 -40.82 -10.47 -10.63
C VAL A 13 -39.53 -10.09 -11.33
N ARG A 14 -39.26 -8.80 -11.50
CA ARG A 14 -38.04 -8.29 -12.14
C ARG A 14 -37.04 -7.84 -11.07
N VAL A 15 -35.84 -8.40 -11.11
CA VAL A 15 -34.76 -8.13 -10.14
C VAL A 15 -33.53 -7.57 -10.85
N GLY A 16 -33.07 -6.41 -10.40
CA GLY A 16 -31.80 -5.84 -10.83
C GLY A 16 -30.64 -6.41 -10.00
N LEU A 17 -29.59 -6.91 -10.65
CA LEU A 17 -28.42 -7.48 -10.01
C LEU A 17 -27.19 -6.59 -10.27
N VAL A 18 -26.68 -5.92 -9.24
CA VAL A 18 -25.52 -5.01 -9.39
C VAL A 18 -24.26 -5.70 -8.86
N VAL A 19 -23.36 -6.07 -9.78
CA VAL A 19 -22.13 -6.78 -9.50
C VAL A 19 -20.98 -5.78 -9.33
N VAL A 20 -20.32 -5.80 -8.17
CA VAL A 20 -19.18 -4.94 -7.85
C VAL A 20 -17.98 -5.79 -7.44
N HIS A 21 -17.00 -5.87 -8.34
CA HIS A 21 -15.82 -6.72 -8.18
C HIS A 21 -14.76 -6.13 -7.23
N GLY A 22 -13.79 -6.96 -6.84
CA GLY A 22 -12.56 -6.52 -6.16
C GLY A 22 -11.41 -6.26 -7.15
N VAL A 23 -10.25 -5.79 -6.69
CA VAL A 23 -9.14 -5.40 -7.59
C VAL A 23 -8.33 -6.56 -8.14
N GLY A 24 -8.47 -7.76 -7.56
CA GLY A 24 -7.87 -8.97 -8.12
C GLY A 24 -8.60 -9.51 -9.37
N GLU A 25 -9.77 -8.97 -9.70
CA GLU A 25 -10.68 -9.47 -10.75
C GLU A 25 -10.92 -8.34 -11.75
N THR A 26 -9.95 -8.16 -12.66
CA THR A 26 -9.86 -6.96 -13.51
C THR A 26 -10.42 -7.13 -14.91
N GLU A 27 -10.82 -8.34 -15.32
CA GLU A 27 -11.38 -8.56 -16.64
C GLU A 27 -12.88 -8.16 -16.69
N PRO A 28 -13.28 -7.19 -17.53
CA PRO A 28 -14.68 -6.78 -17.63
C PRO A 28 -15.58 -7.95 -18.02
N GLY A 29 -16.62 -8.20 -17.21
CA GLY A 29 -17.63 -9.22 -17.47
C GLY A 29 -17.31 -10.59 -16.88
N TYR A 30 -16.09 -10.80 -16.37
CA TYR A 30 -15.73 -12.06 -15.73
C TYR A 30 -16.65 -12.38 -14.55
N CYS A 31 -16.92 -11.41 -13.68
CA CYS A 31 -17.67 -11.61 -12.44
C CYS A 31 -19.15 -11.91 -12.71
N VAL A 32 -19.80 -11.14 -13.59
CA VAL A 32 -21.20 -11.37 -13.95
C VAL A 32 -21.39 -12.71 -14.68
N ASN A 33 -20.45 -13.11 -15.53
CA ASN A 33 -20.49 -14.41 -16.19
C ASN A 33 -20.33 -15.54 -15.18
N ALA A 34 -19.26 -15.48 -14.38
CA ALA A 34 -18.94 -16.52 -13.40
C ALA A 34 -20.12 -16.77 -12.44
N VAL A 35 -20.76 -15.72 -11.92
CA VAL A 35 -21.85 -15.90 -10.96
C VAL A 35 -23.12 -16.44 -11.60
N LEU A 36 -23.51 -15.95 -12.77
CA LEU A 36 -24.74 -16.40 -13.44
C LEU A 36 -24.58 -17.81 -14.02
N ASP A 37 -23.42 -18.14 -14.59
CA ASP A 37 -23.13 -19.48 -15.09
C ASP A 37 -23.08 -20.50 -13.94
N THR A 38 -22.50 -20.12 -12.79
CA THR A 38 -22.52 -20.95 -11.57
C THR A 38 -23.94 -21.11 -11.04
N LEU A 39 -24.74 -20.05 -11.02
CA LEU A 39 -26.14 -20.10 -10.61
C LEU A 39 -26.94 -21.10 -11.47
N ALA A 40 -26.83 -21.01 -12.79
CA ALA A 40 -27.52 -21.92 -13.71
C ALA A 40 -27.01 -23.36 -13.68
N THR A 41 -25.71 -23.55 -13.44
CA THR A 41 -25.12 -24.90 -13.36
C THR A 41 -25.48 -25.60 -12.04
N THR A 42 -25.54 -24.85 -10.93
CA THR A 42 -25.70 -25.44 -9.59
C THR A 42 -27.13 -25.40 -9.05
N ARG A 43 -27.98 -24.51 -9.57
CA ARG A 43 -29.37 -24.35 -9.09
C ARG A 43 -30.36 -24.66 -10.21
N PRO A 44 -31.29 -25.62 -9.99
CA PRO A 44 -32.24 -26.02 -11.03
C PRO A 44 -33.23 -24.89 -11.32
N GLY A 45 -33.60 -24.74 -12.59
CA GLY A 45 -34.64 -23.81 -13.02
C GLY A 45 -34.14 -22.45 -13.48
N TYR A 46 -32.84 -22.17 -13.41
CA TYR A 46 -32.24 -20.96 -13.97
C TYR A 46 -31.79 -21.18 -15.42
N SER A 47 -31.99 -20.17 -16.25
CA SER A 47 -31.48 -20.06 -17.62
C SER A 47 -30.78 -18.70 -17.77
N VAL A 48 -29.66 -18.67 -18.47
CA VAL A 48 -28.86 -17.44 -18.66
C VAL A 48 -28.86 -17.07 -20.13
N SER A 49 -28.88 -15.77 -20.40
CA SER A 49 -28.71 -15.25 -21.73
C SER A 49 -27.34 -15.68 -22.30
N PRO A 50 -27.29 -16.13 -23.57
CA PRO A 50 -26.07 -16.66 -24.16
C PRO A 50 -25.04 -15.57 -24.50
N ALA A 51 -25.46 -14.31 -24.60
CA ALA A 51 -24.61 -13.19 -24.97
C ALA A 51 -24.61 -12.10 -23.89
N ASN A 52 -23.47 -11.42 -23.78
CA ASN A 52 -23.30 -10.22 -22.98
C ASN A 52 -23.60 -8.98 -23.82
N GLU A 53 -24.27 -8.02 -23.21
CA GLU A 53 -24.39 -6.68 -23.76
C GLU A 53 -23.23 -5.83 -23.23
N TYR A 54 -22.38 -5.37 -24.14
CA TYR A 54 -21.26 -4.50 -23.82
C TYR A 54 -21.64 -3.04 -23.99
N ASN A 55 -21.66 -2.29 -22.90
CA ASN A 55 -21.95 -0.87 -22.89
C ASN A 55 -20.70 -0.06 -22.52
N ARG A 56 -20.63 1.20 -22.98
CA ARG A 56 -19.59 2.16 -22.58
C ARG A 56 -20.24 3.37 -21.96
N MET A 57 -19.85 3.69 -20.73
CA MET A 57 -20.36 4.83 -19.98
C MET A 57 -19.30 5.93 -19.94
N THR A 58 -19.71 7.18 -20.17
CA THR A 58 -18.85 8.36 -20.07
C THR A 58 -18.79 8.90 -18.64
N GLU A 59 -17.63 9.41 -18.21
CA GLU A 59 -17.45 10.14 -16.95
C GLU A 59 -17.39 11.66 -17.22
N PRO A 60 -18.54 12.36 -17.34
CA PRO A 60 -18.59 13.75 -17.82
C PRO A 60 -17.85 14.74 -16.91
N GLU A 61 -17.68 14.41 -15.62
CA GLU A 61 -17.09 15.31 -14.62
C GLU A 61 -15.55 15.24 -14.52
N VAL A 62 -14.89 14.33 -15.25
CA VAL A 62 -13.47 13.99 -15.02
C VAL A 62 -12.50 14.61 -16.04
N GLY A 63 -12.93 14.89 -17.28
CA GLY A 63 -12.01 15.40 -18.30
C GLY A 63 -12.70 15.82 -19.60
N ASN A 64 -11.91 16.42 -20.51
CA ASN A 64 -12.34 16.77 -21.86
C ASN A 64 -11.30 16.26 -22.88
N PRO A 65 -11.62 15.22 -23.70
CA PRO A 65 -12.89 14.51 -23.75
C PRO A 65 -13.15 13.66 -22.49
N PRO A 66 -14.43 13.40 -22.13
CA PRO A 66 -14.77 12.54 -20.99
C PRO A 66 -14.20 11.13 -21.14
N PRO A 67 -13.51 10.58 -20.14
CA PRO A 67 -13.08 9.19 -20.18
C PRO A 67 -14.30 8.26 -20.18
N VAL A 68 -14.14 7.07 -20.76
CA VAL A 68 -15.18 6.04 -20.83
C VAL A 68 -14.76 4.78 -20.09
N PHE A 69 -15.71 4.07 -19.50
CA PHE A 69 -15.50 2.78 -18.86
C PHE A 69 -16.53 1.74 -19.33
N PRO A 70 -16.16 0.44 -19.38
CA PRO A 70 -17.07 -0.62 -19.79
C PRO A 70 -18.11 -0.91 -18.70
N VAL A 71 -19.32 -1.26 -19.12
CA VAL A 71 -20.37 -1.84 -18.26
C VAL A 71 -20.93 -3.06 -18.97
N ILE A 72 -20.87 -4.21 -18.30
CA ILE A 72 -21.33 -5.47 -18.88
C ILE A 72 -22.71 -5.79 -18.32
N ARG A 73 -23.64 -6.12 -19.20
CA ARG A 73 -25.01 -6.51 -18.84
C ARG A 73 -25.31 -7.92 -19.33
N ARG A 74 -25.97 -8.71 -18.49
CA ARG A 74 -26.39 -10.08 -18.82
C ARG A 74 -27.71 -10.44 -18.13
N GLY A 75 -28.66 -10.97 -18.89
CA GLY A 75 -29.94 -11.42 -18.36
C GLY A 75 -29.93 -12.88 -17.90
N ALA A 76 -30.74 -13.21 -16.90
CA ALA A 76 -31.07 -14.58 -16.52
C ALA A 76 -32.55 -14.69 -16.13
N ALA A 77 -33.12 -15.88 -16.16
CA ALA A 77 -34.51 -16.11 -15.79
C ALA A 77 -34.66 -17.42 -15.02
N HIS A 78 -35.57 -17.44 -14.05
CA HIS A 78 -35.93 -18.62 -13.30
C HIS A 78 -37.35 -19.10 -13.67
N ASN A 79 -37.56 -20.41 -13.71
CA ASN A 79 -38.85 -21.05 -14.04
C ASN A 79 -40.02 -20.64 -13.13
N SER A 80 -39.75 -20.06 -11.96
CA SER A 80 -40.78 -19.50 -11.09
C SER A 80 -41.36 -18.15 -11.56
N GLY A 81 -40.82 -17.57 -12.63
CA GLY A 81 -41.20 -16.25 -13.14
C GLY A 81 -40.36 -15.09 -12.62
N ILE A 82 -39.15 -15.36 -12.10
CA ILE A 82 -38.18 -14.32 -11.73
C ILE A 82 -37.33 -14.00 -12.96
N GLU A 83 -37.30 -12.74 -13.37
CA GLU A 83 -36.41 -12.22 -14.41
C GLU A 83 -35.29 -11.41 -13.75
N ILE A 84 -34.06 -11.72 -14.11
CA ILE A 84 -32.85 -11.13 -13.53
C ILE A 84 -32.14 -10.35 -14.63
N GLU A 85 -31.78 -9.12 -14.31
CA GLU A 85 -30.94 -8.30 -15.16
C GLU A 85 -29.69 -7.89 -14.39
N ALA A 86 -28.55 -8.47 -14.77
CA ALA A 86 -27.29 -8.22 -14.11
C ALA A 86 -26.44 -7.18 -14.82
N VAL A 87 -25.85 -6.28 -14.04
CA VAL A 87 -24.94 -5.24 -14.49
C VAL A 87 -23.66 -5.25 -13.67
N GLU A 88 -22.52 -5.25 -14.34
CA GLU A 88 -21.20 -5.23 -13.70
C GLU A 88 -20.60 -3.83 -13.74
N LEU A 89 -20.27 -3.29 -12.57
CA LEU A 89 -19.48 -2.07 -12.45
C LEU A 89 -18.01 -2.41 -12.65
N HIS A 90 -17.43 -1.95 -13.76
CA HIS A 90 -15.98 -2.01 -13.97
C HIS A 90 -15.29 -0.76 -13.40
N TRP A 91 -14.37 -0.98 -12.46
CA TRP A 91 -13.59 0.09 -11.84
C TRP A 91 -12.11 -0.25 -11.67
N ALA A 92 -11.67 -1.43 -12.08
CA ALA A 92 -10.28 -1.88 -11.94
C ALA A 92 -9.30 -0.98 -12.71
N ASP A 93 -9.70 -0.40 -13.84
CA ASP A 93 -8.91 0.55 -14.63
C ASP A 93 -8.49 1.82 -13.84
N LEU A 94 -9.15 2.12 -12.72
CA LEU A 94 -8.78 3.23 -11.84
C LEU A 94 -7.62 2.90 -10.90
N THR A 95 -7.40 1.62 -10.60
CA THR A 95 -6.40 1.13 -9.65
C THR A 95 -5.29 0.31 -10.31
N GLU A 96 -5.57 -0.30 -11.46
CA GLU A 96 -4.64 -1.12 -12.23
C GLU A 96 -3.58 -0.22 -12.87
N GLY A 97 -2.32 -0.42 -12.48
CA GLY A 97 -1.22 0.23 -13.18
C GLY A 97 -0.88 -0.51 -14.47
N GLN A 98 -0.31 0.20 -15.44
CA GLN A 98 0.01 -0.37 -16.74
C GLN A 98 0.87 -1.64 -16.64
N PRO A 99 0.71 -2.62 -17.54
CA PRO A 99 1.53 -3.82 -17.53
C PRO A 99 3.01 -3.46 -17.78
N GLY A 100 3.92 -4.27 -17.22
CA GLY A 100 5.37 -4.14 -17.44
C GLY A 100 6.19 -3.93 -16.16
N ARG A 101 7.45 -4.39 -16.19
CA ARG A 101 8.34 -4.42 -15.00
C ARG A 101 8.58 -3.05 -14.38
N VAL A 102 8.75 -2.01 -15.21
CA VAL A 102 8.94 -0.63 -14.76
C VAL A 102 7.67 -0.12 -14.06
N ASN A 103 6.50 -0.43 -14.61
CA ASN A 103 5.23 -0.01 -14.03
C ASN A 103 4.95 -0.73 -12.70
N THR A 104 5.29 -2.02 -12.57
CA THR A 104 5.24 -2.73 -11.29
C THR A 104 6.14 -2.09 -10.23
N LEU A 105 7.36 -1.68 -10.62
CA LEU A 105 8.26 -0.95 -9.71
C LEU A 105 7.67 0.41 -9.30
N LEU A 106 7.11 1.16 -10.25
CA LEU A 106 6.43 2.44 -9.96
C LEU A 106 5.20 2.26 -9.07
N GLN A 107 4.43 1.17 -9.23
CA GLN A 107 3.32 0.83 -8.33
C GLN A 107 3.82 0.56 -6.91
N LEU A 108 4.92 -0.20 -6.75
CA LEU A 108 5.52 -0.42 -5.44
C LEU A 108 5.92 0.90 -4.78
N PHE A 109 6.57 1.80 -5.53
CA PHE A 109 6.90 3.13 -5.01
C PHE A 109 5.66 3.94 -4.65
N ARG A 110 4.57 3.89 -5.44
CA ARG A 110 3.31 4.54 -5.07
C ARG A 110 2.77 4.00 -3.74
N VAL A 111 2.78 2.68 -3.53
CA VAL A 111 2.38 2.08 -2.24
C VAL A 111 3.27 2.58 -1.11
N ILE A 112 4.59 2.64 -1.31
CA ILE A 112 5.55 3.16 -0.32
C ILE A 112 5.24 4.63 -0.03
N PHE A 113 5.10 5.50 -1.02
CA PHE A 113 4.96 6.94 -0.77
C PHE A 113 3.58 7.34 -0.27
N GLU A 114 2.52 6.65 -0.69
CA GLU A 114 1.14 6.96 -0.32
C GLU A 114 0.65 6.25 0.95
N SER A 115 1.43 5.32 1.54
CA SER A 115 1.03 4.63 2.78
C SER A 115 0.77 5.54 3.98
N HIS A 116 1.25 6.79 3.94
CA HIS A 116 0.97 7.77 4.97
C HIS A 116 -0.51 8.19 5.02
N HIS A 117 -1.24 8.16 3.88
CA HIS A 117 -2.68 8.42 3.82
C HIS A 117 -3.46 7.42 4.67
N LEU A 118 -3.00 6.16 4.67
CA LEU A 118 -3.55 5.10 5.50
C LEU A 118 -3.36 5.38 6.99
N VAL A 119 -2.15 5.82 7.38
CA VAL A 119 -1.81 6.18 8.76
C VAL A 119 -2.67 7.34 9.26
N ASP A 120 -2.84 8.38 8.43
CA ASP A 120 -3.67 9.53 8.79
C ASP A 120 -5.16 9.16 8.94
N ALA A 121 -5.66 8.25 8.10
CA ALA A 121 -7.02 7.75 8.18
C ALA A 121 -7.28 6.84 9.39
N MET A 122 -6.27 6.07 9.82
CA MET A 122 -6.33 5.24 11.01
C MET A 122 -6.37 6.08 12.31
N LEU A 123 -5.65 7.21 12.35
CA LEU A 123 -5.54 8.05 13.53
C LEU A 123 -6.60 9.17 13.56
N ASP A 124 -7.67 8.97 14.31
CA ASP A 124 -8.80 9.91 14.41
C ASP A 124 -8.43 11.30 15.00
N ARG A 125 -9.09 12.37 14.54
CA ARG A 125 -8.78 13.78 14.90
C ARG A 125 -9.26 14.21 16.28
N THR A 126 -10.25 13.54 16.84
CA THR A 126 -11.12 14.15 17.89
C THR A 126 -11.11 13.42 19.23
N ARG A 127 -10.30 12.38 19.42
CA ARG A 127 -10.52 11.41 20.50
C ARG A 127 -9.54 11.43 21.69
N ASP A 128 -8.28 11.85 21.53
CA ASP A 128 -7.30 11.85 22.62
C ASP A 128 -6.04 12.67 22.26
N VAL A 129 -5.38 13.26 23.27
CA VAL A 129 -4.11 14.00 23.13
C VAL A 129 -3.01 13.09 22.60
N THR A 130 -2.88 11.84 23.10
CA THR A 130 -1.86 10.90 22.62
C THR A 130 -2.04 10.57 21.14
N SER A 131 -3.28 10.39 20.68
CA SER A 131 -3.58 10.10 19.27
C SER A 131 -3.30 11.31 18.39
N TRP A 132 -3.61 12.52 18.88
CA TRP A 132 -3.30 13.77 18.19
C TRP A 132 -1.78 13.99 18.06
N ILE A 133 -1.02 13.84 19.15
CA ILE A 133 0.44 13.96 19.15
C ILE A 133 1.05 12.93 18.20
N LEU A 134 0.65 11.66 18.34
CA LEU A 134 1.17 10.59 17.49
C LEU A 134 0.86 10.86 16.02
N ARG A 135 -0.36 11.29 15.69
CA ARG A 135 -0.72 11.64 14.31
C ARG A 135 0.17 12.74 13.75
N LYS A 136 0.43 13.81 14.50
CA LYS A 136 1.32 14.90 14.05
C LYS A 136 2.75 14.42 13.85
N LEU A 137 3.26 13.65 14.82
CA LEU A 137 4.59 13.05 14.76
C LEU A 137 4.73 12.15 13.52
N LEU A 138 3.78 11.23 13.31
CA LEU A 138 3.78 10.30 12.18
C LEU A 138 3.58 11.03 10.84
N TRP A 139 2.78 12.09 10.80
CA TRP A 139 2.64 12.93 9.60
C TRP A 139 3.97 13.61 9.23
N ILE A 140 4.66 14.21 10.21
CA ILE A 140 5.99 14.81 9.99
C ILE A 140 7.00 13.73 9.56
N ALA A 141 6.95 12.55 10.19
CA ALA A 141 7.85 11.44 9.87
C ALA A 141 7.64 10.93 8.43
N GLY A 142 6.38 10.75 8.00
CA GLY A 142 6.04 10.38 6.63
C GLY A 142 6.42 11.46 5.61
N TRP A 143 6.26 12.74 5.97
CA TRP A 143 6.72 13.88 5.17
C TRP A 143 8.23 13.91 4.97
N LEU A 144 9.01 13.73 6.04
CA LEU A 144 10.46 13.75 5.97
C LEU A 144 10.99 12.69 5.00
N ILE A 145 10.45 11.47 5.04
CA ILE A 145 10.82 10.38 4.12
C ILE A 145 10.48 10.74 2.68
N ARG A 146 9.22 11.14 2.39
CA ARG A 146 8.74 11.30 1.01
C ARG A 146 9.20 12.59 0.33
N GLY A 147 9.51 13.60 1.12
CA GLY A 147 9.87 14.93 0.65
C GLY A 147 11.38 15.15 0.70
N PRO A 148 11.88 15.94 1.67
CA PRO A 148 13.26 16.44 1.63
C PRO A 148 14.31 15.32 1.74
N SER A 149 14.10 14.26 2.53
CA SER A 149 15.10 13.19 2.62
C SER A 149 15.20 12.38 1.33
N ALA A 150 14.08 12.06 0.66
CA ALA A 150 14.11 11.39 -0.63
C ALA A 150 14.78 12.26 -1.70
N ALA A 151 14.38 13.53 -1.81
CA ALA A 151 14.95 14.48 -2.75
C ALA A 151 16.46 14.66 -2.56
N LEU A 152 16.90 14.86 -1.31
CA LEU A 152 18.33 15.00 -0.99
C LEU A 152 19.11 13.72 -1.30
N THR A 153 18.54 12.54 -1.05
CA THR A 153 19.17 11.26 -1.40
C THR A 153 19.35 11.13 -2.91
N ILE A 154 18.35 11.50 -3.71
CA ILE A 154 18.42 11.47 -5.18
C ILE A 154 19.50 12.43 -5.69
N VAL A 155 19.46 13.70 -5.26
CA VAL A 155 20.43 14.71 -5.69
C VAL A 155 21.86 14.32 -5.31
N THR A 156 22.07 13.90 -4.06
CA THR A 156 23.41 13.50 -3.57
C THR A 156 23.92 12.26 -4.29
N SER A 157 23.05 11.28 -4.56
CA SER A 157 23.44 10.07 -5.29
C SER A 157 23.79 10.36 -6.74
N ALA A 158 23.08 11.28 -7.39
CA ALA A 158 23.38 11.71 -8.76
C ALA A 158 24.72 12.46 -8.86
N ILE A 159 24.98 13.37 -7.91
CA ILE A 159 26.29 14.04 -7.78
C ILE A 159 27.39 12.99 -7.56
N CYS A 160 27.19 12.05 -6.64
CA CYS A 160 28.16 10.98 -6.36
C CYS A 160 28.39 10.09 -7.60
N ALA A 161 27.34 9.73 -8.32
CA ALA A 161 27.44 8.92 -9.54
C ALA A 161 28.22 9.64 -10.65
N LEU A 162 28.03 10.96 -10.81
CA LEU A 162 28.81 11.77 -11.74
C LEU A 162 30.31 11.60 -11.49
N PHE A 163 30.75 11.87 -10.26
CA PHE A 163 32.16 11.82 -9.89
C PHE A 163 32.76 10.42 -9.93
N LEU A 164 31.95 9.36 -9.75
CA LEU A 164 32.44 8.00 -9.72
C LEU A 164 32.50 7.36 -11.11
N PHE A 165 31.53 7.64 -11.99
CA PHE A 165 31.38 6.95 -13.27
C PHE A 165 31.83 7.76 -14.49
N GLU A 166 32.14 9.05 -14.35
CA GLU A 166 32.67 9.83 -15.47
C GLU A 166 34.05 9.34 -15.94
N PRO A 167 34.28 9.32 -17.27
CA PRO A 167 35.61 9.08 -17.83
C PRO A 167 36.53 10.28 -17.57
N VAL A 168 37.71 10.01 -16.98
CA VAL A 168 38.75 11.00 -16.63
C VAL A 168 39.10 11.95 -17.80
N SER A 169 38.94 11.51 -19.05
CA SER A 169 39.27 12.29 -20.25
C SER A 169 38.34 13.46 -20.57
N VAL A 170 37.16 13.59 -19.93
CA VAL A 170 36.15 14.60 -20.31
C VAL A 170 36.15 15.82 -19.37
N THR A 171 36.60 15.69 -18.12
CA THR A 171 36.29 16.72 -17.11
C THR A 171 37.46 17.28 -16.30
N THR A 172 38.56 16.55 -16.08
CA THR A 172 39.69 17.11 -15.28
C THR A 172 40.45 18.23 -15.99
N GLU A 173 40.28 18.40 -17.30
CA GLU A 173 40.90 19.49 -18.07
C GLU A 173 39.95 20.66 -18.41
N MET A 174 38.62 20.49 -18.34
CA MET A 174 37.66 21.49 -18.85
C MET A 174 36.71 22.12 -17.81
N MET A 175 36.44 21.49 -16.65
CA MET A 175 35.46 22.01 -15.68
C MET A 175 35.87 21.77 -14.23
N ASP A 176 35.80 22.81 -13.39
CA ASP A 176 36.00 22.67 -11.94
C ASP A 176 34.86 21.90 -11.26
N VAL A 177 35.13 21.33 -10.09
CA VAL A 177 34.17 20.52 -9.30
C VAL A 177 32.88 21.29 -9.03
N ARG A 178 32.98 22.59 -8.74
CA ARG A 178 31.83 23.45 -8.50
C ARG A 178 30.93 23.52 -9.73
N SER A 179 31.48 23.73 -10.92
CA SER A 179 30.70 23.77 -12.16
C SER A 179 30.04 22.44 -12.48
N GLN A 180 30.69 21.30 -12.19
CA GLN A 180 30.10 19.97 -12.36
C GLN A 180 28.87 19.78 -11.44
N VAL A 181 28.98 20.18 -10.16
CA VAL A 181 27.84 20.16 -9.22
C VAL A 181 26.71 21.08 -9.71
N LEU A 182 27.03 22.28 -10.20
CA LEU A 182 26.03 23.22 -10.76
C LEU A 182 25.32 22.64 -11.99
N VAL A 183 26.05 22.04 -12.94
CA VAL A 183 25.46 21.42 -14.12
C VAL A 183 24.54 20.27 -13.74
N MET A 184 25.00 19.37 -12.86
CA MET A 184 24.19 18.24 -12.42
C MET A 184 22.93 18.68 -11.70
N THR A 185 23.05 19.60 -10.73
CA THR A 185 21.89 20.10 -9.97
C THR A 185 20.94 20.92 -10.84
N GLY A 186 21.44 21.69 -11.80
CA GLY A 186 20.64 22.38 -12.82
C GLY A 186 19.89 21.41 -13.73
N ALA A 187 20.54 20.34 -14.19
CA ALA A 187 19.91 19.31 -15.01
C ALA A 187 18.78 18.59 -14.25
N ILE A 188 19.03 18.22 -12.97
CA ILE A 188 18.00 17.62 -12.11
C ILE A 188 16.85 18.59 -11.90
N PHE A 189 17.12 19.88 -11.66
CA PHE A 189 16.09 20.90 -11.49
C PHE A 189 15.18 21.01 -12.72
N ILE A 190 15.75 21.13 -13.92
CA ILE A 190 15.00 21.20 -15.18
C ILE A 190 14.19 19.92 -15.42
N ALA A 191 14.79 18.75 -15.23
CA ALA A 191 14.11 17.47 -15.36
C ALA A 191 12.93 17.36 -14.37
N SER A 192 13.12 17.81 -13.14
CA SER A 192 12.11 17.80 -12.09
C SER A 192 10.96 18.76 -12.42
N LEU A 193 11.24 19.94 -12.97
CA LEU A 193 10.20 20.86 -13.45
C LEU A 193 9.39 20.27 -14.61
N TYR A 194 10.04 19.58 -15.54
CA TYR A 194 9.33 18.89 -16.63
C TYR A 194 8.41 17.78 -16.11
N VAL A 195 8.92 16.96 -15.19
CA VAL A 195 8.12 15.90 -14.54
C VAL A 195 6.97 16.51 -13.73
N PHE A 196 7.21 17.59 -13.00
CA PHE A 196 6.18 18.33 -12.26
C PHE A 196 5.07 18.86 -13.17
N TYR A 197 5.44 19.47 -14.30
CA TYR A 197 4.50 19.91 -15.32
C TYR A 197 3.66 18.76 -15.88
N ARG A 198 4.29 17.63 -16.20
CA ARG A 198 3.61 16.42 -16.71
C ARG A 198 2.59 15.87 -15.70
N ILE A 199 3.00 15.74 -14.44
CA ILE A 199 2.18 15.24 -13.33
C ILE A 199 0.98 16.17 -13.08
N SER A 200 1.22 17.48 -13.02
CA SER A 200 0.17 18.49 -12.83
C SER A 200 -0.87 18.43 -13.97
N ARG A 201 -0.41 18.30 -15.22
CA ARG A 201 -1.31 18.17 -16.38
C ARG A 201 -2.11 16.87 -16.38
N GLN A 202 -1.54 15.78 -15.90
CA GLN A 202 -2.20 14.47 -15.82
C GLN A 202 -3.12 14.32 -14.60
N GLN A 203 -3.12 15.28 -13.68
CA GLN A 203 -3.84 15.22 -12.39
C GLN A 203 -3.47 13.99 -11.54
N ASP A 204 -2.28 13.43 -11.74
CA ASP A 204 -1.77 12.30 -10.95
C ASP A 204 -0.96 12.82 -9.75
N TYR A 205 -1.64 13.16 -8.66
CA TYR A 205 -0.97 13.75 -7.49
C TYR A 205 -0.13 12.76 -6.65
N SER A 206 0.01 11.49 -7.07
CA SER A 206 0.71 10.43 -6.31
C SER A 206 2.18 10.77 -6.00
N TRP A 207 2.83 11.46 -6.93
CA TRP A 207 4.28 11.72 -6.91
C TRP A 207 4.63 13.17 -6.59
N TYR A 208 3.61 13.97 -6.32
CA TYR A 208 3.73 15.42 -6.36
C TYR A 208 4.69 15.95 -5.29
N ASP A 209 4.60 15.44 -4.06
CA ASP A 209 5.48 15.88 -2.97
C ASP A 209 6.94 15.52 -3.24
N THR A 210 7.22 14.30 -3.71
CA THR A 210 8.59 13.89 -4.02
C THR A 210 9.20 14.74 -5.13
N VAL A 211 8.44 15.03 -6.19
CA VAL A 211 8.91 15.87 -7.31
C VAL A 211 9.02 17.33 -6.90
N PHE A 212 8.08 17.86 -6.12
CA PHE A 212 8.16 19.21 -5.55
C PHE A 212 9.43 19.38 -4.71
N TRP A 213 9.69 18.45 -3.77
CA TRP A 213 10.90 18.49 -2.97
C TRP A 213 12.16 18.27 -3.81
N LEU A 214 12.10 17.51 -4.89
CA LEU A 214 13.22 17.38 -5.83
C LEU A 214 13.53 18.72 -6.53
N VAL A 215 12.52 19.47 -6.96
CA VAL A 215 12.68 20.85 -7.48
C VAL A 215 13.28 21.76 -6.41
N VAL A 216 12.73 21.77 -5.19
CA VAL A 216 13.20 22.64 -4.10
C VAL A 216 14.62 22.30 -3.69
N THR A 217 14.94 21.02 -3.48
CA THR A 217 16.28 20.59 -3.05
C THR A 217 17.32 20.79 -4.14
N SER A 218 17.01 20.49 -5.41
CA SER A 218 17.95 20.74 -6.51
C SER A 218 18.23 22.24 -6.67
N LEU A 219 17.21 23.09 -6.59
CA LEU A 219 17.37 24.55 -6.60
C LEU A 219 18.18 25.05 -5.40
N ALA A 220 17.91 24.55 -4.20
CA ALA A 220 18.64 24.94 -2.99
C ALA A 220 20.12 24.58 -3.08
N VAL A 221 20.44 23.35 -3.49
CA VAL A 221 21.84 22.92 -3.67
C VAL A 221 22.50 23.73 -4.79
N PHE A 222 21.81 23.97 -5.91
CA PHE A 222 22.30 24.81 -7.00
C PHE A 222 22.61 26.23 -6.52
N ALA A 223 21.65 26.90 -5.89
CA ALA A 223 21.80 28.28 -5.41
C ALA A 223 22.91 28.40 -4.36
N LEU A 224 22.94 27.51 -3.36
CA LEU A 224 23.99 27.52 -2.34
C LEU A 224 25.38 27.26 -2.93
N THR A 225 25.49 26.40 -3.96
CA THR A 225 26.75 26.17 -4.68
C THR A 225 27.13 27.39 -5.54
N TYR A 226 26.15 28.03 -6.17
CA TYR A 226 26.35 29.22 -6.99
C TYR A 226 26.83 30.41 -6.16
N TYR A 227 26.33 30.58 -4.94
CA TYR A 227 26.78 31.63 -4.02
C TYR A 227 27.97 31.23 -3.13
N ASN A 228 28.57 30.05 -3.34
CA ASN A 228 29.65 29.52 -2.51
C ASN A 228 29.31 29.38 -1.01
N ALA A 229 28.02 29.30 -0.68
CA ALA A 229 27.51 29.17 0.68
C ALA A 229 27.35 27.71 1.11
N LEU A 230 27.26 26.77 0.17
CA LEU A 230 26.99 25.36 0.48
C LEU A 230 28.09 24.76 1.36
N LEU A 231 29.35 24.86 0.96
CA LEU A 231 30.47 24.28 1.72
C LEU A 231 30.60 24.92 3.12
N VAL A 232 30.39 26.23 3.22
CA VAL A 232 30.39 26.95 4.51
C VAL A 232 29.28 26.41 5.41
N LEU A 233 28.07 26.22 4.88
CA LEU A 233 26.95 25.67 5.65
C LEU A 233 27.20 24.22 6.09
N LEU A 234 27.83 23.41 5.23
CA LEU A 234 28.15 22.02 5.53
C LEU A 234 29.17 21.87 6.66
N GLN A 235 30.05 22.86 6.89
CA GLN A 235 31.00 22.85 8.01
C GLN A 235 30.34 22.95 9.38
N TYR A 236 29.13 23.53 9.47
CA TYR A 236 28.38 23.62 10.71
C TYR A 236 27.59 22.34 11.04
N ILE A 237 27.52 21.39 10.11
CA ILE A 237 26.84 20.12 10.35
C ILE A 237 27.72 19.27 11.29
N PRO A 238 27.21 18.84 12.46
CA PRO A 238 28.01 18.09 13.42
C PRO A 238 28.62 16.84 12.81
N GLU A 239 29.91 16.64 13.08
CA GLU A 239 30.61 15.42 12.70
C GLU A 239 29.93 14.19 13.33
N LEU A 240 29.92 13.10 12.57
CA LEU A 240 29.39 11.83 13.05
C LEU A 240 30.46 11.20 13.93
N GLU A 241 30.31 11.28 15.27
CA GLU A 241 31.26 10.71 16.25
C GLU A 241 31.83 9.37 15.76
N ILE A 242 33.14 9.37 15.57
CA ILE A 242 33.91 8.19 15.19
C ILE A 242 34.56 7.68 16.46
N GLY A 243 34.65 6.37 16.61
CA GLY A 243 35.34 5.78 17.75
C GLY A 243 36.73 6.43 17.98
N PRO A 244 37.25 6.37 19.22
CA PRO A 244 38.32 7.24 19.74
C PRO A 244 39.66 7.21 18.97
N GLN A 245 39.88 6.27 18.04
CA GLN A 245 41.14 6.13 17.30
C GLN A 245 41.19 6.92 15.97
N ARG A 246 40.05 7.23 15.32
CA ARG A 246 40.05 8.03 14.07
C ARG A 246 40.01 9.54 14.30
N LEU A 247 39.70 9.97 15.53
CA LEU A 247 39.84 11.35 15.98
C LEU A 247 41.30 11.84 15.91
N LEU A 248 42.27 10.95 16.07
CA LEU A 248 43.70 11.26 16.00
C LEU A 248 44.25 11.27 14.55
N ALA A 249 43.56 10.65 13.60
CA ALA A 249 43.96 10.61 12.19
C ALA A 249 43.33 11.73 11.34
N ARG A 250 42.26 12.37 11.83
CA ARG A 250 41.65 13.56 11.22
C ARG A 250 42.30 14.83 11.76
N GLY A 251 43.60 15.00 11.50
CA GLY A 251 44.06 16.36 11.24
C GLY A 251 43.23 16.86 10.06
N VAL A 252 42.29 17.78 10.32
CA VAL A 252 41.63 18.68 9.38
C VAL A 252 41.98 18.35 7.92
N ALA A 253 41.23 17.44 7.29
CA ALA A 253 41.30 17.29 5.85
C ALA A 253 40.70 18.59 5.28
N ASP A 254 41.57 19.52 4.92
CA ASP A 254 41.26 20.90 4.53
C ASP A 254 40.21 20.97 3.42
N CYS A 255 38.93 21.04 3.79
CA CYS A 255 37.94 21.78 2.99
C CYS A 255 38.20 23.31 3.07
N VAL A 256 39.26 23.72 3.80
CA VAL A 256 39.80 25.08 3.91
C VAL A 256 40.66 25.45 2.68
N GLY A 257 41.17 24.46 1.93
CA GLY A 257 42.08 24.65 0.78
C GLY A 257 41.42 24.98 -0.57
N GLY A 258 40.11 25.25 -0.62
CA GLY A 258 39.40 25.70 -1.83
C GLY A 258 38.37 24.69 -2.41
N PRO A 259 37.53 25.14 -3.37
CA PRO A 259 36.34 24.44 -3.90
C PRO A 259 36.62 23.20 -4.76
N THR A 260 37.85 22.69 -4.78
CA THR A 260 38.33 21.67 -5.73
C THR A 260 38.14 20.22 -5.28
N ASN A 261 37.65 19.97 -4.05
CA ASN A 261 37.43 18.60 -3.54
C ASN A 261 35.97 18.19 -3.59
N ALA A 262 35.61 17.35 -4.56
CA ALA A 262 34.28 16.73 -4.70
C ALA A 262 33.83 15.99 -3.43
N ALA A 263 34.79 15.43 -2.67
CA ALA A 263 34.54 14.77 -1.39
C ALA A 263 33.86 15.68 -0.36
N CYS A 264 34.20 16.97 -0.29
CA CYS A 264 33.60 17.91 0.66
C CYS A 264 32.10 18.11 0.40
N TYR A 265 31.70 18.21 -0.87
CA TYR A 265 30.28 18.29 -1.24
C TYR A 265 29.53 17.01 -0.90
N ILE A 266 30.08 15.86 -1.31
CA ILE A 266 29.44 14.56 -1.12
C ILE A 266 29.32 14.23 0.38
N ASP A 267 30.41 14.31 1.14
CA ASP A 267 30.42 14.00 2.58
C ASP A 267 29.48 14.90 3.38
N GLY A 268 29.51 16.21 3.14
CA GLY A 268 28.61 17.14 3.83
C GLY A 268 27.13 16.88 3.53
N LEU A 269 26.77 16.64 2.27
CA LEU A 269 25.38 16.31 1.92
C LEU A 269 24.93 14.98 2.53
N TYR A 270 25.81 13.97 2.58
CA TYR A 270 25.51 12.70 3.26
C TYR A 270 25.39 12.84 4.78
N LYS A 271 26.16 13.73 5.42
CA LYS A 271 25.98 14.05 6.84
C LYS A 271 24.57 14.57 7.12
N ILE A 272 24.05 15.46 6.27
CA ILE A 272 22.67 15.96 6.39
C ILE A 272 21.68 14.80 6.27
N ILE A 273 21.86 13.88 5.30
CA ILE A 273 20.99 12.70 5.15
C ILE A 273 20.99 11.84 6.42
N ILE A 274 22.17 11.53 6.98
CA ILE A 274 22.29 10.70 8.18
C ILE A 274 21.65 11.38 9.39
N TRP A 275 21.88 12.68 9.60
CA TRP A 275 21.22 13.42 10.67
C TRP A 275 19.71 13.49 10.48
N GLY A 276 19.23 13.63 9.25
CA GLY A 276 17.81 13.52 8.92
C GLY A 276 17.23 12.16 9.30
N TRP A 277 17.94 11.06 9.03
CA TRP A 277 17.52 9.72 9.44
C TRP A 277 17.58 9.50 10.95
N ARG A 278 18.58 10.06 11.64
CA ARG A 278 18.66 10.04 13.11
C ARG A 278 17.49 10.77 13.74
N PHE A 279 17.16 11.95 13.21
CA PHE A 279 16.01 12.74 13.65
C PHE A 279 14.71 11.95 13.42
N TRP A 280 14.52 11.41 12.21
CA TRP A 280 13.38 10.55 11.89
C TRP A 280 13.29 9.34 12.83
N GLY A 281 14.39 8.65 13.06
CA GLY A 281 14.41 7.48 13.94
C GLY A 281 14.15 7.85 15.40
N GLY A 282 14.64 9.00 15.86
CA GLY A 282 14.31 9.57 17.18
C GLY A 282 12.81 9.84 17.33
N MET A 283 12.16 10.36 16.28
CA MET A 283 10.70 10.49 16.26
C MET A 283 10.00 9.14 16.39
N MET A 284 10.49 8.09 15.71
CA MET A 284 9.90 6.75 15.80
C MET A 284 10.13 6.08 17.16
N VAL A 285 11.28 6.33 17.80
CA VAL A 285 11.52 5.92 19.19
C VAL A 285 10.53 6.61 20.12
N PHE A 286 10.36 7.93 19.97
CA PHE A 286 9.37 8.68 20.75
C PHE A 286 7.94 8.15 20.53
N ALA A 287 7.58 7.84 19.28
CA ALA A 287 6.31 7.19 18.94
C ALA A 287 6.13 5.83 19.65
N ALA A 288 7.19 5.01 19.69
CA ALA A 288 7.19 3.72 20.37
C ALA A 288 7.07 3.85 21.90
N VAL A 289 7.68 4.89 22.49
CA VAL A 289 7.52 5.23 23.91
C VAL A 289 6.07 5.62 24.22
N LEU A 290 5.45 6.47 23.38
CA LEU A 290 4.02 6.82 23.50
C LEU A 290 3.12 5.58 23.38
N LEU A 291 3.45 4.64 22.49
CA LEU A 291 2.77 3.36 22.40
C LEU A 291 2.94 2.53 23.68
N GLY A 292 4.13 2.53 24.29
CA GLY A 292 4.40 1.90 25.58
C GLY A 292 3.52 2.46 26.70
N PHE A 293 3.41 3.79 26.80
CA PHE A 293 2.50 4.43 27.75
C PHE A 293 1.03 4.07 27.48
N ALA A 294 0.60 4.07 26.21
CA ALA A 294 -0.74 3.63 25.84
C ALA A 294 -0.99 2.17 26.24
N TRP A 295 0.01 1.29 26.10
CA TRP A 295 -0.07 -0.12 26.49
C TRP A 295 -0.21 -0.30 28.01
N VAL A 296 0.56 0.45 28.80
CA VAL A 296 0.43 0.45 30.27
C VAL A 296 -0.96 0.97 30.68
N ARG A 297 -1.43 2.07 30.09
CA ARG A 297 -2.78 2.60 30.35
C ARG A 297 -3.87 1.59 29.98
N ALA A 298 -3.74 0.88 28.87
CA ALA A 298 -4.68 -0.15 28.44
C ALA A 298 -4.67 -1.38 29.36
N ARG A 299 -3.53 -1.72 29.99
CA ARG A 299 -3.46 -2.74 31.03
C ARG A 299 -4.26 -2.35 32.28
N ILE A 300 -4.17 -1.08 32.68
CA ILE A 300 -4.86 -0.55 33.87
C ILE A 300 -6.38 -0.43 33.61
N THR A 301 -6.76 0.18 32.48
CA THR A 301 -8.16 0.46 32.14
C THR A 301 -8.89 -0.73 31.50
N ARG A 302 -8.18 -1.81 31.15
CA ARG A 302 -8.65 -2.96 30.36
C ARG A 302 -9.18 -2.62 28.95
N ASP A 303 -9.11 -1.37 28.50
CA ASP A 303 -9.45 -0.97 27.13
C ASP A 303 -8.26 -1.18 26.18
N ARG A 304 -8.31 -2.25 25.38
CA ARG A 304 -7.30 -2.57 24.36
C ARG A 304 -7.68 -2.13 22.94
N SER A 305 -8.85 -1.50 22.77
CA SER A 305 -9.42 -1.23 21.44
C SER A 305 -8.47 -0.41 20.54
N ARG A 306 -7.66 0.47 21.14
CA ARG A 306 -6.84 1.47 20.43
C ARG A 306 -5.42 1.01 20.10
N LEU A 307 -4.89 0.05 20.86
CA LEU A 307 -3.49 -0.38 20.71
C LEU A 307 -3.21 -0.94 19.32
N GLY A 308 -4.17 -1.63 18.73
CA GLY A 308 -4.06 -2.15 17.37
C GLY A 308 -3.82 -1.04 16.35
N THR A 309 -4.61 0.03 16.40
CA THR A 309 -4.52 1.16 15.47
C THR A 309 -3.21 1.94 15.64
N LEU A 310 -2.82 2.26 16.89
CA LEU A 310 -1.59 3.00 17.17
C LEU A 310 -0.34 2.22 16.73
N SER A 311 -0.23 0.95 17.14
CA SER A 311 0.91 0.11 16.78
C SER A 311 1.00 -0.16 15.28
N THR A 312 -0.13 -0.40 14.62
CA THR A 312 -0.19 -0.60 13.17
C THR A 312 0.24 0.65 12.41
N SER A 313 -0.18 1.83 12.86
CA SER A 313 0.20 3.11 12.25
C SER A 313 1.72 3.35 12.30
N ILE A 314 2.34 3.08 13.46
CA ILE A 314 3.80 3.14 13.64
C ILE A 314 4.49 2.13 12.73
N ALA A 315 4.01 0.88 12.73
CA ALA A 315 4.57 -0.19 11.91
C ALA A 315 4.49 0.09 10.40
N ILE A 316 3.41 0.70 9.90
CA ILE A 316 3.29 1.07 8.48
C ILE A 316 4.38 2.07 8.10
N LEU A 317 4.67 3.09 8.92
CA LEU A 317 5.74 4.05 8.62
C LEU A 317 7.14 3.44 8.74
N ILE A 318 7.36 2.53 9.70
CA ILE A 318 8.61 1.77 9.77
C ILE A 318 8.78 0.94 8.50
N MET A 319 7.75 0.21 8.09
CA MET A 319 7.77 -0.60 6.85
C MET A 319 8.01 0.28 5.63
N GLN A 320 7.36 1.44 5.54
CA GLN A 320 7.59 2.42 4.48
C GLN A 320 9.07 2.83 4.39
N PHE A 321 9.68 3.19 5.52
CA PHE A 321 11.10 3.52 5.57
C PHE A 321 12.00 2.36 5.15
N MET A 322 11.71 1.15 5.64
CA MET A 322 12.49 -0.05 5.34
C MET A 322 12.40 -0.44 3.86
N LEU A 323 11.21 -0.35 3.27
CA LEU A 323 11.02 -0.61 1.84
C LEU A 323 11.70 0.46 0.99
N TRP A 324 11.52 1.74 1.32
CA TRP A 324 12.20 2.85 0.64
C TRP A 324 13.72 2.66 0.64
N THR A 325 14.31 2.47 1.81
CA THR A 325 15.77 2.29 1.94
C THR A 325 16.24 1.06 1.19
N THR A 326 15.53 -0.08 1.27
CA THR A 326 15.90 -1.29 0.52
C THR A 326 15.91 -1.05 -0.99
N VAL A 327 14.88 -0.40 -1.54
CA VAL A 327 14.79 -0.13 -2.98
C VAL A 327 15.85 0.87 -3.43
N VAL A 328 16.04 1.97 -2.70
CA VAL A 328 17.08 2.97 -3.02
C VAL A 328 18.45 2.32 -3.03
N VAL A 329 18.75 1.47 -2.06
CA VAL A 329 20.02 0.73 -1.97
C VAL A 329 20.25 -0.10 -3.20
N SER A 330 19.26 -0.89 -3.59
CA SER A 330 19.40 -1.73 -4.78
C SER A 330 19.74 -0.90 -6.02
N VAL A 331 19.22 0.33 -6.11
CA VAL A 331 19.52 1.26 -7.21
C VAL A 331 20.91 1.89 -7.07
N ILE A 332 21.31 2.33 -5.88
CA ILE A 332 22.60 3.01 -5.65
C ILE A 332 23.77 2.05 -5.34
N TYR A 333 23.52 0.75 -5.22
CA TYR A 333 24.54 -0.24 -4.86
C TYR A 333 25.77 -0.21 -5.77
N PRO A 334 25.67 -0.08 -7.11
CA PRO A 334 26.84 0.08 -7.97
C PRO A 334 27.70 1.30 -7.61
N VAL A 335 27.04 2.40 -7.23
CA VAL A 335 27.70 3.64 -6.79
C VAL A 335 28.46 3.40 -5.49
N LEU A 336 27.81 2.76 -4.50
CA LEU A 336 28.42 2.43 -3.21
C LEU A 336 29.61 1.47 -3.35
N ASN A 337 29.50 0.47 -4.23
CA ASN A 337 30.54 -0.52 -4.46
C ASN A 337 31.76 0.09 -5.16
N ARG A 338 31.51 0.96 -6.16
CA ARG A 338 32.58 1.68 -6.86
C ARG A 338 33.31 2.64 -5.92
N ALA A 339 32.57 3.38 -5.10
CA ALA A 339 33.14 4.29 -4.10
C ALA A 339 34.07 3.56 -3.11
N GLU A 340 33.65 2.39 -2.60
CA GLU A 340 34.49 1.57 -1.72
C GLU A 340 35.74 1.04 -2.44
N THR A 341 35.59 0.56 -3.69
CA THR A 341 36.72 0.08 -4.49
C THR A 341 37.77 1.17 -4.71
N ILE A 342 37.34 2.40 -4.97
CA ILE A 342 38.25 3.55 -5.09
C ILE A 342 38.93 3.86 -3.75
N THR A 343 38.19 3.75 -2.65
CA THR A 343 38.73 3.98 -1.30
C THR A 343 39.79 2.96 -0.93
N THR A 344 39.60 1.68 -1.26
CA THR A 344 40.59 0.62 -0.99
C THR A 344 41.81 0.74 -1.90
N LEU A 345 41.61 1.08 -3.19
CA LEU A 345 42.71 1.32 -4.12
C LEU A 345 43.59 2.51 -3.74
N ARG A 346 43.09 3.43 -2.92
CA ARG A 346 43.90 4.53 -2.38
C ARG A 346 45.02 4.05 -1.47
N GLU A 347 44.82 3.00 -0.67
CA GLU A 347 45.90 2.43 0.14
C GLU A 347 47.03 1.87 -0.76
N ALA A 348 46.65 1.42 -1.96
CA ALA A 348 47.58 0.99 -3.00
C ALA A 348 48.10 2.14 -3.89
N ARG A 349 47.53 3.35 -3.83
CA ARG A 349 47.92 4.51 -4.65
C ARG A 349 49.42 4.82 -4.62
N PRO A 350 50.10 4.92 -3.46
CA PRO A 350 51.53 5.20 -3.45
C PRO A 350 52.35 4.08 -4.10
N ILE A 351 51.89 2.82 -3.99
CA ILE A 351 52.52 1.66 -4.62
C ILE A 351 52.35 1.72 -6.14
N VAL A 352 51.13 1.98 -6.60
CA VAL A 352 50.80 2.07 -8.03
C VAL A 352 51.46 3.29 -8.68
N GLN A 353 51.49 4.45 -8.01
CA GLN A 353 52.19 5.64 -8.52
C GLN A 353 53.70 5.41 -8.61
N LYS A 354 54.29 4.70 -7.64
CA LYS A 354 55.70 4.31 -7.69
C LYS A 354 55.98 3.34 -8.85
N ALA A 355 55.09 2.40 -9.10
CA ALA A 355 55.18 1.47 -10.23
C ALA A 355 54.99 2.16 -11.60
N ILE A 356 54.11 3.16 -11.70
CA ILE A 356 53.97 4.01 -12.90
C ILE A 356 55.25 4.81 -13.12
N ALA A 357 55.80 5.44 -12.07
CA ALA A 357 57.06 6.19 -12.16
C ALA A 357 58.25 5.28 -12.54
N ALA A 358 58.24 4.02 -12.08
CA ALA A 358 59.21 3.00 -12.44
C ALA A 358 58.99 2.39 -13.85
N HIS A 359 57.98 2.87 -14.60
CA HIS A 359 57.60 2.35 -15.93
C HIS A 359 57.15 0.88 -15.93
N GLU A 360 56.83 0.31 -14.76
CA GLU A 360 56.31 -1.06 -14.61
C GLU A 360 54.84 -1.16 -15.01
N ILE A 361 54.11 -0.05 -14.96
CA ILE A 361 52.69 0.06 -15.31
C ILE A 361 52.53 1.21 -16.30
N GLN A 362 51.89 0.93 -17.45
CA GLN A 362 51.58 1.97 -18.42
C GLN A 362 50.65 3.04 -17.79
N PRO A 363 50.92 4.35 -17.98
CA PRO A 363 50.10 5.45 -17.45
C PRO A 363 48.64 5.39 -17.87
N ASP A 364 48.37 4.76 -19.03
CA ASP A 364 47.05 4.69 -19.65
C ASP A 364 46.29 3.41 -19.27
N SER A 365 46.94 2.54 -18.49
CA SER A 365 46.38 1.26 -18.07
C SER A 365 45.09 1.45 -17.26
N PRO A 366 44.16 0.48 -17.31
CA PRO A 366 42.95 0.53 -16.50
C PRO A 366 43.25 0.75 -15.00
N LEU A 367 44.32 0.13 -14.50
CA LEU A 367 44.76 0.25 -13.11
C LEU A 367 45.28 1.66 -12.78
N ALA A 368 46.03 2.29 -13.68
CA ALA A 368 46.48 3.68 -13.51
C ALA A 368 45.29 4.66 -13.49
N LYS A 369 44.31 4.47 -14.39
CA LYS A 369 43.07 5.28 -14.43
C LYS A 369 42.21 5.13 -13.16
N LEU A 370 42.18 3.93 -12.58
CA LEU A 370 41.47 3.64 -11.32
C LEU A 370 42.09 4.35 -10.10
N VAL A 371 43.39 4.67 -10.13
CA VAL A 371 44.12 5.36 -9.06
C VAL A 371 44.18 6.89 -9.26
N GLN A 372 43.81 7.36 -10.46
CA GLN A 372 43.68 8.79 -10.81
C GLN A 372 42.34 9.42 -10.38
N VAL A 373 41.39 8.62 -9.90
CA VAL A 373 40.09 9.11 -9.40
C VAL A 373 40.30 10.10 -8.23
N PRO A 374 39.50 11.18 -8.12
CA PRO A 374 39.59 12.15 -7.04
C PRO A 374 39.62 11.49 -5.65
N ASN A 375 40.27 12.13 -4.68
CA ASN A 375 40.34 11.60 -3.32
C ASN A 375 38.98 11.70 -2.64
N ILE A 376 38.16 10.65 -2.74
CA ILE A 376 36.84 10.60 -2.12
C ILE A 376 36.92 9.70 -0.86
N GLU A 377 37.36 10.27 0.26
CA GLU A 377 37.19 9.62 1.57
C GLU A 377 35.72 9.69 2.00
N LEU A 378 35.07 8.54 2.14
CA LEU A 378 33.64 8.47 2.45
C LEU A 378 33.39 7.57 3.65
N ASP A 379 33.65 8.10 4.85
CA ASP A 379 33.43 7.42 6.13
C ASP A 379 31.98 6.98 6.36
N TRP A 380 31.02 7.60 5.65
CA TRP A 380 29.61 7.26 5.73
C TRP A 380 29.26 5.95 4.99
N ILE A 381 30.09 5.46 4.05
CA ILE A 381 29.78 4.24 3.26
C ILE A 381 29.54 3.04 4.19
N GLY A 382 30.43 2.84 5.17
CA GLY A 382 30.30 1.74 6.13
C GLY A 382 29.01 1.80 6.94
N ARG A 383 28.59 3.02 7.32
CA ARG A 383 27.35 3.26 8.08
C ARG A 383 26.11 3.01 7.22
N PHE A 384 26.11 3.50 5.98
CA PHE A 384 25.05 3.24 5.01
C PHE A 384 24.90 1.74 4.78
N LYS A 385 25.99 1.04 4.44
CA LYS A 385 26.01 -0.43 4.27
C LYS A 385 25.46 -1.16 5.49
N PHE A 386 25.80 -0.71 6.70
CA PHE A 386 25.27 -1.31 7.92
C PHE A 386 23.76 -1.13 8.07
N ILE A 387 23.26 0.12 7.99
CA ILE A 387 21.82 0.45 8.08
C ILE A 387 21.03 -0.38 7.08
N TYR A 388 21.55 -0.51 5.87
CA TYR A 388 20.89 -1.22 4.78
C TYR A 388 20.90 -2.73 4.93
N ALA A 389 22.04 -3.32 5.32
CA ALA A 389 22.11 -4.74 5.63
C ALA A 389 21.13 -5.11 6.76
N ALA A 390 21.10 -4.30 7.82
CA ALA A 390 20.20 -4.50 8.95
C ALA A 390 18.71 -4.37 8.56
N THR A 391 18.39 -3.41 7.70
CA THR A 391 17.04 -3.23 7.15
C THR A 391 16.62 -4.43 6.29
N ALA A 392 17.49 -4.89 5.39
CA ALA A 392 17.17 -6.00 4.50
C ALA A 392 17.02 -7.32 5.26
N VAL A 393 17.83 -7.56 6.30
CA VAL A 393 17.64 -8.69 7.24
C VAL A 393 16.29 -8.58 7.95
N THR A 394 15.89 -7.39 8.39
CA THR A 394 14.58 -7.19 9.03
C THR A 394 13.43 -7.51 8.07
N VAL A 395 13.51 -7.06 6.82
CA VAL A 395 12.54 -7.39 5.77
C VAL A 395 12.47 -8.90 5.52
N LEU A 396 13.61 -9.58 5.45
CA LEU A 396 13.67 -11.04 5.29
C LEU A 396 13.03 -11.78 6.47
N LEU A 397 13.31 -11.36 7.70
CA LEU A 397 12.69 -11.92 8.90
C LEU A 397 11.16 -11.73 8.88
N MET A 398 10.68 -10.58 8.43
CA MET A 398 9.25 -10.31 8.28
C MET A 398 8.59 -11.22 7.24
N ILE A 399 9.26 -11.49 6.13
CA ILE A 399 8.78 -12.43 5.10
C ILE A 399 8.71 -13.84 5.68
N LEU A 400 9.78 -14.32 6.32
CA LEU A 400 9.82 -15.65 6.92
C LEU A 400 8.74 -15.83 8.00
N ALA A 401 8.57 -14.83 8.86
CA ALA A 401 7.51 -14.83 9.87
C ALA A 401 6.11 -14.83 9.25
N SER A 402 5.92 -14.11 8.14
CA SER A 402 4.66 -14.11 7.38
C SER A 402 4.38 -15.47 6.73
N ILE A 403 5.40 -16.13 6.16
CA ILE A 403 5.28 -17.48 5.60
C ILE A 403 4.91 -18.48 6.70
N LEU A 404 5.62 -18.46 7.82
CA LEU A 404 5.31 -19.31 8.97
C LEU A 404 3.86 -19.10 9.45
N LEU A 405 3.40 -17.86 9.49
CA LEU A 405 2.03 -17.53 9.86
C LEU A 405 0.99 -18.06 8.86
N ILE A 406 1.29 -18.00 7.56
CA ILE A 406 0.46 -18.62 6.52
C ILE A 406 0.37 -20.13 6.72
N GLU A 407 1.49 -20.81 6.98
CA GLU A 407 1.51 -22.26 7.24
C GLU A 407 0.70 -22.62 8.49
N ILE A 408 0.85 -21.86 9.58
CA ILE A 408 0.04 -22.03 10.80
C ILE A 408 -1.44 -21.87 10.49
N ARG A 409 -1.83 -20.88 9.68
CA ARG A 409 -3.23 -20.66 9.28
C ARG A 409 -3.76 -21.84 8.46
N GLN A 410 -3.01 -22.30 7.45
CA GLN A 410 -3.41 -23.44 6.62
C GLN A 410 -3.57 -24.70 7.45
N PHE A 411 -2.63 -24.95 8.36
CA PHE A 411 -2.69 -26.09 9.27
C PHE A 411 -3.92 -26.04 10.19
N LYS A 412 -4.20 -24.88 10.81
CA LYS A 412 -5.39 -24.67 11.62
C LYS A 412 -6.67 -24.87 10.82
N ALA A 413 -6.73 -24.33 9.61
CA ALA A 413 -7.90 -24.46 8.75
C ALA A 413 -8.14 -25.92 8.29
N ARG A 414 -7.07 -26.71 8.06
CA ARG A 414 -7.19 -28.15 7.76
C ARG A 414 -7.66 -28.97 8.97
N ARG A 415 -7.16 -28.69 10.17
CA ARG A 415 -7.58 -29.38 11.41
C ARG A 415 -8.99 -28.99 11.86
N GLY A 416 -9.38 -27.75 11.60
CA GLY A 416 -10.65 -27.16 12.03
C GLY A 416 -11.86 -27.44 11.14
N ARG A 417 -11.77 -28.40 10.20
CA ARG A 417 -12.85 -28.69 9.24
C ARG A 417 -14.17 -29.12 9.88
N SER A 418 -14.14 -29.69 11.08
CA SER A 418 -15.34 -30.09 11.82
C SER A 418 -16.11 -28.92 12.43
N ASP A 419 -15.46 -27.78 12.66
CA ASP A 419 -16.05 -26.58 13.24
C ASP A 419 -15.40 -25.33 12.62
N LEU A 420 -15.88 -24.98 11.42
CA LEU A 420 -15.37 -23.85 10.66
C LEU A 420 -15.60 -22.52 11.39
N GLU A 421 -16.70 -22.38 12.13
CA GLU A 421 -17.03 -21.13 12.84
C GLU A 421 -16.05 -20.85 13.95
N GLN A 422 -15.82 -21.83 14.83
CA GLN A 422 -14.86 -21.70 15.92
C GLN A 422 -13.44 -21.52 15.38
N THR A 423 -13.11 -22.23 14.29
CA THR A 423 -11.81 -22.12 13.64
C THR A 423 -11.58 -20.72 13.07
N ALA A 424 -12.58 -20.15 12.38
CA ALA A 424 -12.49 -18.80 11.84
C ALA A 424 -12.37 -17.73 12.94
N ARG A 425 -13.09 -17.87 14.05
CA ARG A 425 -12.99 -16.96 15.21
C ARG A 425 -11.59 -16.95 15.83
N ASN A 426 -10.91 -18.10 15.84
CA ASN A 426 -9.59 -18.30 16.43
C ASN A 426 -8.44 -18.20 15.41
N MET A 427 -8.72 -17.86 14.15
CA MET A 427 -7.73 -17.78 13.10
C MET A 427 -6.84 -16.54 13.31
N PRO A 428 -5.50 -16.70 13.43
CA PRO A 428 -4.62 -15.55 13.60
C PRO A 428 -4.58 -14.75 12.30
N ARG A 429 -4.79 -13.44 12.37
CA ARG A 429 -4.77 -12.53 11.20
C ARG A 429 -3.40 -12.55 10.53
N LEU A 430 -3.35 -12.43 9.21
CA LEU A 430 -2.09 -12.22 8.50
C LEU A 430 -1.76 -10.72 8.45
N LEU A 431 -2.68 -9.92 7.90
CA LEU A 431 -2.54 -8.47 7.83
C LEU A 431 -2.70 -7.85 9.21
N PHE A 432 -1.76 -6.94 9.54
CA PHE A 432 -1.72 -6.24 10.83
C PHE A 432 -1.75 -7.19 12.03
N ASN A 433 -1.10 -8.36 11.90
CA ASN A 433 -0.93 -9.30 13.00
C ASN A 433 -0.14 -8.62 14.14
N PRO A 434 -0.63 -8.61 15.39
CA PRO A 434 0.06 -7.95 16.49
C PRO A 434 1.50 -8.45 16.74
N ALA A 435 1.78 -9.74 16.49
CA ALA A 435 3.12 -10.29 16.65
C ALA A 435 4.06 -9.81 15.53
N LEU A 436 3.59 -9.76 14.28
CA LEU A 436 4.38 -9.21 13.17
C LEU A 436 4.63 -7.70 13.34
N VAL A 437 3.60 -6.96 13.78
CA VAL A 437 3.71 -5.53 14.10
C VAL A 437 4.72 -5.30 15.24
N GLY A 438 4.63 -6.09 16.31
CA GLY A 438 5.58 -6.02 17.43
C GLY A 438 7.01 -6.38 17.01
N LEU A 439 7.17 -7.44 16.21
CA LEU A 439 8.47 -7.85 15.66
C LEU A 439 9.10 -6.72 14.84
N LEU A 440 8.32 -6.07 13.97
CA LEU A 440 8.80 -4.97 13.13
C LEU A 440 9.27 -3.77 13.97
N ILE A 441 8.46 -3.34 14.96
CA ILE A 441 8.81 -2.23 15.85
C ILE A 441 10.06 -2.59 16.66
N PHE A 442 10.12 -3.80 17.22
CA PHE A 442 11.27 -4.26 17.99
C PHE A 442 12.55 -4.33 17.14
N ALA A 443 12.47 -4.94 15.96
CA ALA A 443 13.60 -5.01 15.04
C ALA A 443 14.10 -3.61 14.67
N PHE A 444 13.20 -2.67 14.38
CA PHE A 444 13.56 -1.27 14.14
C PHE A 444 14.31 -0.64 15.33
N LEU A 445 13.83 -0.80 16.55
CA LEU A 445 14.48 -0.25 17.75
C LEU A 445 15.89 -0.83 17.95
N VAL A 446 16.05 -2.14 17.72
CA VAL A 446 17.36 -2.81 17.78
C VAL A 446 18.29 -2.26 16.70
N VAL A 447 17.84 -2.19 15.44
CA VAL A 447 18.65 -1.65 14.33
C VAL A 447 19.03 -0.20 14.62
N PHE A 448 18.08 0.63 15.06
CA PHE A 448 18.35 2.03 15.40
C PHE A 448 19.40 2.14 16.51
N ALA A 449 19.30 1.36 17.58
CA ALA A 449 20.30 1.33 18.65
C ALA A 449 21.68 0.90 18.13
N LEU A 450 21.73 -0.13 17.28
CA LEU A 450 22.98 -0.62 16.69
C LEU A 450 23.66 0.43 15.80
N VAL A 451 22.91 1.33 15.15
CA VAL A 451 23.50 2.43 14.35
C VAL A 451 24.32 3.40 15.22
N PHE A 452 23.94 3.62 16.48
CA PHE A 452 24.72 4.43 17.41
C PHE A 452 25.95 3.68 17.95
N VAL A 453 25.84 2.36 18.14
CA VAL A 453 26.92 1.52 18.66
C VAL A 453 27.88 1.05 17.55
N GLN A 454 27.50 1.17 16.27
CA GLN A 454 28.26 0.73 15.11
C GLN A 454 29.75 1.13 15.14
N PRO A 455 30.15 2.37 15.50
CA PRO A 455 31.57 2.74 15.54
C PRO A 455 32.42 1.89 16.50
N TYR A 456 31.80 1.31 17.52
CA TYR A 456 32.45 0.36 18.43
C TYR A 456 32.48 -1.06 17.86
N LEU A 457 31.44 -1.44 17.12
CA LEU A 457 31.33 -2.75 16.46
C LEU A 457 32.30 -2.91 15.28
N ASP A 458 32.60 -1.82 14.57
CA ASP A 458 33.57 -1.80 13.47
C ASP A 458 35.01 -2.16 13.92
N LYS A 459 35.28 -2.23 15.24
CA LYS A 459 36.54 -2.79 15.78
C LYS A 459 36.62 -4.31 15.66
N ASN A 460 35.49 -5.00 15.54
CA ASN A 460 35.42 -6.44 15.49
C ASN A 460 35.45 -6.93 14.02
N GLN A 461 36.53 -7.63 13.65
CA GLN A 461 36.70 -8.19 12.30
C GLN A 461 35.55 -9.12 11.87
N MET A 462 34.97 -9.86 12.81
CA MET A 462 33.80 -10.71 12.54
C MET A 462 32.61 -9.88 12.07
N PHE A 463 32.38 -8.73 12.70
CA PHE A 463 31.27 -7.83 12.35
C PHE A 463 31.49 -7.17 10.99
N VAL A 464 32.71 -6.72 10.70
CA VAL A 464 33.09 -6.14 9.40
C VAL A 464 32.90 -7.17 8.28
N THR A 465 33.36 -8.41 8.50
CA THR A 465 33.22 -9.53 7.57
C THR A 465 31.75 -9.88 7.33
N LEU A 466 30.97 -10.01 8.42
CA LEU A 466 29.54 -10.29 8.37
C LEU A 466 28.78 -9.23 7.56
N ARG A 467 29.04 -7.93 7.79
CA ARG A 467 28.43 -6.83 7.04
C ARG A 467 28.76 -6.92 5.55
N GLY A 468 30.01 -7.26 5.21
CA GLY A 468 30.48 -7.40 3.84
C GLY A 468 29.75 -8.47 3.04
N TYR A 469 29.42 -9.61 3.68
CA TYR A 469 28.70 -10.71 3.03
C TYR A 469 27.17 -10.59 3.07
N ILE A 470 26.60 -10.04 4.15
CA ILE A 470 25.14 -9.91 4.27
C ILE A 470 24.61 -8.92 3.25
N LEU A 471 25.29 -7.81 2.99
CA LEU A 471 24.73 -6.75 2.14
C LEU A 471 24.49 -7.20 0.68
N PRO A 472 25.44 -7.84 -0.03
CA PRO A 472 25.20 -8.34 -1.38
C PRO A 472 24.11 -9.41 -1.41
N VAL A 473 24.12 -10.34 -0.46
CA VAL A 473 23.10 -11.41 -0.37
C VAL A 473 21.72 -10.81 -0.12
N ALA A 474 21.61 -9.88 0.82
CA ALA A 474 20.34 -9.25 1.15
C ALA A 474 19.85 -8.34 0.02
N ALA A 475 20.74 -7.66 -0.71
CA ALA A 475 20.39 -6.89 -1.90
C ALA A 475 19.88 -7.79 -3.04
N VAL A 476 20.56 -8.91 -3.30
CA VAL A 476 20.14 -9.92 -4.30
C VAL A 476 18.79 -10.52 -3.89
N VAL A 477 18.65 -10.95 -2.64
CA VAL A 477 17.39 -11.52 -2.12
C VAL A 477 16.27 -10.48 -2.20
N ALA A 478 16.48 -9.23 -1.79
CA ALA A 478 15.46 -8.18 -1.87
C ALA A 478 14.99 -7.92 -3.32
N LEU A 479 15.91 -7.98 -4.29
CA LEU A 479 15.59 -7.83 -5.70
C LEU A 479 14.89 -9.07 -6.27
N VAL A 480 15.35 -10.26 -5.92
CA VAL A 480 14.96 -11.52 -6.55
C VAL A 480 13.70 -12.13 -5.93
N LEU A 481 13.54 -12.01 -4.62
CA LEU A 481 12.47 -12.63 -3.85
C LEU A 481 11.06 -12.19 -4.32
N PRO A 482 10.78 -10.91 -4.64
CA PRO A 482 9.49 -10.52 -5.22
C PRO A 482 9.13 -11.27 -6.51
N PHE A 483 10.13 -11.68 -7.31
CA PHE A 483 9.89 -12.43 -8.55
C PHE A 483 9.46 -13.88 -8.30
N PHE A 484 9.98 -14.54 -7.25
CA PHE A 484 9.60 -15.93 -6.93
C PHE A 484 8.23 -16.06 -6.25
N PHE A 485 7.74 -15.00 -5.61
CA PHE A 485 6.44 -14.99 -4.92
C PHE A 485 5.37 -14.17 -5.64
N GLY A 486 5.59 -13.88 -6.93
CA GLY A 486 4.86 -12.87 -7.71
C GLY A 486 3.34 -12.86 -7.53
N ARG A 487 2.66 -14.01 -7.60
CA ARG A 487 1.19 -14.05 -7.45
C ARG A 487 0.68 -13.68 -6.05
N ARG A 488 1.38 -14.11 -4.99
CA ARG A 488 0.96 -13.81 -3.61
C ARG A 488 1.34 -12.39 -3.19
N VAL A 489 2.53 -11.94 -3.59
CA VAL A 489 3.00 -10.56 -3.32
C VAL A 489 2.18 -9.55 -4.12
N ALA A 490 1.84 -9.84 -5.38
CA ALA A 490 0.95 -8.99 -6.17
C ALA A 490 -0.41 -8.82 -5.52
N ASN A 491 -1.03 -9.89 -5.00
CA ASN A 491 -2.34 -9.78 -4.33
C ASN A 491 -2.28 -8.89 -3.07
N VAL A 492 -1.21 -8.99 -2.28
CA VAL A 492 -1.01 -8.12 -1.10
C VAL A 492 -0.73 -6.67 -1.51
N ALA A 493 0.07 -6.46 -2.56
CA ALA A 493 0.37 -5.13 -3.08
C ALA A 493 -0.88 -4.45 -3.66
N ASN A 494 -1.69 -5.19 -4.42
CA ASN A 494 -2.98 -4.72 -4.96
C ASN A 494 -3.94 -4.39 -3.80
N PHE A 495 -4.06 -5.26 -2.81
CA PHE A 495 -4.86 -4.97 -1.63
C PHE A 495 -4.38 -3.72 -0.87
N ALA A 496 -3.06 -3.57 -0.66
CA ALA A 496 -2.49 -2.39 -0.01
C ALA A 496 -2.77 -1.13 -0.82
N ARG A 497 -2.69 -1.22 -2.16
CA ARG A 497 -3.01 -0.15 -3.08
C ARG A 497 -4.45 0.31 -2.94
N ASP A 498 -5.40 -0.63 -2.87
CA ASP A 498 -6.82 -0.30 -2.73
C ASP A 498 -7.13 0.41 -1.43
N LEU A 499 -6.54 -0.08 -0.33
CA LEU A 499 -6.74 0.49 0.99
C LEU A 499 -6.24 1.94 1.03
N ILE A 500 -5.11 2.21 0.36
CA ILE A 500 -4.55 3.55 0.16
C ILE A 500 -5.47 4.39 -0.73
N ASP A 501 -5.89 3.88 -1.90
CA ASP A 501 -6.72 4.58 -2.88
C ASP A 501 -8.07 4.99 -2.29
N HIS A 502 -8.67 4.13 -1.47
CA HIS A 502 -9.93 4.42 -0.77
C HIS A 502 -9.82 5.56 0.24
N HIS A 503 -8.63 5.74 0.83
CA HIS A 503 -8.35 6.74 1.86
C HIS A 503 -7.50 7.91 1.36
N TYR A 504 -7.20 7.95 0.06
CA TYR A 504 -6.31 8.94 -0.55
C TYR A 504 -6.84 10.38 -0.38
N GLN A 505 -6.01 11.26 0.18
CA GLN A 505 -6.35 12.67 0.47
C GLN A 505 -5.24 13.62 -0.01
N PRO A 506 -5.32 14.17 -1.24
CA PRO A 506 -4.26 14.99 -1.82
C PRO A 506 -4.03 16.33 -1.09
N ARG A 507 -4.99 16.80 -0.28
CA ARG A 507 -4.82 18.02 0.55
C ARG A 507 -3.80 17.86 1.68
N GLN A 508 -3.34 16.63 1.96
CA GLN A 508 -2.32 16.37 2.97
C GLN A 508 -0.89 16.45 2.42
N GLU A 509 -0.75 16.66 1.11
CA GLU A 509 0.52 16.86 0.45
C GLU A 509 1.08 18.25 0.78
N THR A 510 2.37 18.32 1.11
CA THR A 510 3.00 19.58 1.54
C THR A 510 3.07 20.61 0.45
N ALA A 511 3.19 20.19 -0.81
CA ALA A 511 3.10 21.08 -1.95
C ALA A 511 1.77 21.85 -1.99
N ALA A 512 0.68 21.26 -1.48
CA ALA A 512 -0.63 21.91 -1.42
C ALA A 512 -0.67 23.14 -0.48
N TYR A 513 0.21 23.18 0.53
CA TYR A 513 0.35 24.34 1.42
C TYR A 513 1.11 25.47 0.75
N PHE A 514 2.10 25.17 -0.11
CA PHE A 514 2.95 26.18 -0.74
C PHE A 514 2.34 26.79 -2.01
N ILE A 515 1.53 26.02 -2.76
CA ILE A 515 0.96 26.49 -4.04
C ILE A 515 -0.56 26.27 -4.10
N PRO A 516 -1.36 26.75 -3.12
CA PRO A 516 -2.76 26.38 -2.94
C PRO A 516 -3.68 26.68 -4.14
N SER A 517 -3.31 27.63 -5.01
CA SER A 517 -4.04 27.97 -6.24
C SER A 517 -4.07 26.80 -7.24
N VAL A 518 -3.01 26.01 -7.32
CA VAL A 518 -2.92 24.80 -8.16
C VAL A 518 -3.74 23.64 -7.55
N PHE A 519 -4.03 23.69 -6.24
CA PHE A 519 -4.68 22.61 -5.48
C PHE A 519 -6.03 22.98 -4.87
N ARG A 520 -6.76 23.93 -5.48
CA ARG A 520 -8.19 24.13 -5.18
C ARG A 520 -9.00 22.94 -5.68
N ILE A 521 -8.86 21.81 -5.00
CA ILE A 521 -9.60 20.59 -5.25
C ILE A 521 -10.94 20.72 -4.52
N ARG A 522 -12.06 20.62 -5.24
CA ARG A 522 -13.43 20.77 -4.70
C ARG A 522 -13.78 19.65 -3.70
N ASN A 523 -13.11 18.50 -3.81
CA ASN A 523 -13.47 17.25 -3.17
C ASN A 523 -12.38 16.67 -2.25
N ARG A 524 -12.78 15.98 -1.17
CA ARG A 524 -11.87 15.49 -0.12
C ARG A 524 -11.27 14.12 -0.44
N ARG A 525 -11.88 13.29 -1.30
CA ARG A 525 -11.41 11.92 -1.64
C ARG A 525 -11.57 11.63 -3.14
N LEU A 526 -10.67 12.15 -3.97
CA LEU A 526 -10.77 12.06 -5.44
C LEU A 526 -11.00 10.64 -5.98
N ARG A 527 -10.24 9.64 -5.51
CA ARG A 527 -10.30 8.26 -6.06
C ARG A 527 -11.57 7.52 -5.61
N ARG A 528 -11.85 7.52 -4.30
CA ARG A 528 -13.10 6.94 -3.76
C ARG A 528 -14.34 7.59 -4.37
N GLU A 529 -14.38 8.91 -4.47
CA GLU A 529 -15.55 9.61 -5.02
C GLU A 529 -15.73 9.33 -6.51
N ARG A 530 -14.64 9.17 -7.27
CA ARG A 530 -14.71 8.74 -8.67
C ARG A 530 -15.29 7.34 -8.81
N ILE A 531 -14.87 6.38 -7.98
CA ILE A 531 -15.45 5.02 -7.96
C ILE A 531 -16.95 5.08 -7.60
N GLN A 532 -17.32 5.85 -6.58
CA GLN A 532 -18.72 6.06 -6.20
C GLN A 532 -19.53 6.74 -7.31
N SER A 533 -18.93 7.69 -8.04
CA SER A 533 -19.56 8.35 -9.18
C SER A 533 -19.85 7.36 -10.31
N ARG A 534 -18.92 6.43 -10.62
CA ARG A 534 -19.18 5.35 -11.58
C ARG A 534 -20.31 4.43 -11.15
N LEU A 535 -20.37 4.05 -9.87
CA LEU A 535 -21.50 3.28 -9.34
C LEU A 535 -22.81 4.05 -9.52
N ASN A 536 -22.82 5.34 -9.19
CA ASN A 536 -24.00 6.19 -9.37
C ASN A 536 -24.46 6.26 -10.83
N LEU A 537 -23.53 6.40 -11.79
CA LEU A 537 -23.84 6.39 -13.23
C LEU A 537 -24.44 5.06 -13.68
N VAL A 538 -23.92 3.93 -13.19
CA VAL A 538 -24.48 2.60 -13.48
C VAL A 538 -25.90 2.49 -12.92
N LEU A 539 -26.13 2.90 -11.67
CA LEU A 539 -27.46 2.84 -11.05
C LEU A 539 -28.47 3.76 -11.75
N GLU A 540 -28.06 4.98 -12.09
CA GLU A 540 -28.93 5.94 -12.78
C GLU A 540 -29.35 5.44 -14.17
N HIS A 541 -28.42 4.84 -14.92
CA HIS A 541 -28.68 4.40 -16.28
C HIS A 541 -29.39 3.04 -16.35
N PHE A 542 -29.01 2.09 -15.50
CA PHE A 542 -29.44 0.69 -15.59
C PHE A 542 -30.39 0.25 -14.47
N VAL A 543 -30.69 1.09 -13.48
CA VAL A 543 -31.54 0.71 -12.34
C VAL A 543 -32.72 1.66 -12.13
N GLN A 544 -32.47 2.96 -11.99
CA GLN A 544 -33.45 3.93 -11.47
C GLN A 544 -34.82 3.91 -12.18
N ASN A 545 -34.84 3.71 -13.50
CA ASN A 545 -36.06 3.78 -14.32
C ASN A 545 -36.47 2.43 -14.92
N GLN A 546 -35.90 1.32 -14.46
CA GLN A 546 -36.18 -0.01 -15.03
C GLN A 546 -37.39 -0.71 -14.41
N GLY A 547 -37.94 -0.18 -13.31
CA GLY A 547 -39.13 -0.74 -12.64
C GLY A 547 -38.87 -2.11 -11.99
N TYR A 548 -37.71 -2.28 -11.34
CA TYR A 548 -37.41 -3.51 -10.61
C TYR A 548 -38.19 -3.61 -9.28
N ASP A 549 -38.63 -4.82 -8.93
CA ASP A 549 -39.25 -5.14 -7.65
C ASP A 549 -38.22 -5.24 -6.50
N GLY A 550 -36.94 -5.40 -6.86
CA GLY A 550 -35.82 -5.47 -5.93
C GLY A 550 -34.49 -5.30 -6.64
N VAL A 551 -33.51 -4.77 -5.90
CA VAL A 551 -32.13 -4.66 -6.37
C VAL A 551 -31.23 -5.43 -5.42
N ILE A 552 -30.41 -6.33 -5.94
CA ILE A 552 -29.45 -7.12 -5.17
C ILE A 552 -28.04 -6.65 -5.55
N PHE A 553 -27.27 -6.21 -4.57
CA PHE A 553 -25.84 -5.95 -4.74
C PHE A 553 -25.03 -7.21 -4.45
N LEU A 554 -24.20 -7.64 -5.39
CA LEU A 554 -23.19 -8.67 -5.18
C LEU A 554 -21.82 -8.03 -5.15
N ALA A 555 -21.10 -8.22 -4.06
CA ALA A 555 -19.89 -7.46 -3.83
C ALA A 555 -18.77 -8.31 -3.26
N HIS A 556 -17.63 -8.33 -3.94
CA HIS A 556 -16.43 -9.04 -3.49
C HIS A 556 -15.37 -8.07 -2.97
N SER A 557 -14.69 -8.44 -1.89
CA SER A 557 -13.49 -7.73 -1.40
C SER A 557 -13.75 -6.21 -1.26
N GLN A 558 -12.96 -5.34 -1.91
CA GLN A 558 -13.15 -3.89 -1.89
C GLN A 558 -14.53 -3.44 -2.41
N GLY A 559 -15.14 -4.18 -3.33
CA GLY A 559 -16.51 -3.96 -3.79
C GLY A 559 -17.53 -3.94 -2.65
N SER A 560 -17.32 -4.77 -1.61
CA SER A 560 -18.19 -4.80 -0.43
C SER A 560 -18.19 -3.46 0.31
N VAL A 561 -17.04 -2.79 0.37
CA VAL A 561 -16.90 -1.48 1.04
C VAL A 561 -17.49 -0.37 0.17
N ILE A 562 -17.31 -0.44 -1.14
CA ILE A 562 -17.91 0.50 -2.11
C ILE A 562 -19.44 0.50 -1.98
N VAL A 563 -20.06 -0.69 -1.99
CA VAL A 563 -21.52 -0.81 -1.84
C VAL A 563 -21.97 -0.38 -0.44
N TYR A 564 -21.25 -0.77 0.61
CA TYR A 564 -21.56 -0.33 1.97
C TYR A 564 -21.54 1.19 2.11
N ASP A 565 -20.54 1.86 1.54
CA ASP A 565 -20.43 3.32 1.52
C ASP A 565 -21.61 3.94 0.77
N TYR A 566 -21.99 3.42 -0.40
CA TYR A 566 -23.16 3.89 -1.14
C TYR A 566 -24.44 3.79 -0.29
N LEU A 567 -24.70 2.62 0.30
CA LEU A 567 -25.90 2.39 1.11
C LEU A 567 -25.93 3.28 2.36
N ARG A 568 -24.76 3.49 2.99
CA ARG A 568 -24.60 4.33 4.18
C ARG A 568 -24.84 5.80 3.87
N ASP A 569 -24.30 6.29 2.76
CA ASP A 569 -24.27 7.72 2.45
C ASP A 569 -25.56 8.19 1.73
N ASN A 570 -26.37 7.27 1.16
CA ASN A 570 -27.59 7.61 0.42
C ASN A 570 -28.91 7.13 1.08
N GLY A 571 -28.87 6.35 2.17
CA GLY A 571 -30.09 5.89 2.84
C GLY A 571 -30.77 7.01 3.66
N PRO A 572 -32.11 6.95 3.91
CA PRO A 572 -33.07 5.90 3.53
C PRO A 572 -33.60 6.01 2.10
N ASN A 573 -33.42 7.16 1.46
CA ASN A 573 -34.03 7.45 0.17
C ASN A 573 -33.02 7.16 -0.95
N TYR A 574 -33.01 5.90 -1.38
CA TYR A 574 -32.19 5.43 -2.49
C TYR A 574 -32.78 5.85 -3.84
N THR A 575 -32.74 7.14 -4.17
CA THR A 575 -33.34 7.70 -5.40
C THR A 575 -32.92 6.95 -6.67
N ARG A 576 -31.65 6.54 -6.76
CA ARG A 576 -31.11 5.79 -7.91
C ARG A 576 -31.55 4.32 -7.98
N LEU A 577 -32.21 3.81 -6.95
CA LEU A 577 -32.85 2.49 -6.96
C LEU A 577 -34.33 2.57 -7.30
N GLY A 578 -34.88 3.78 -7.52
CA GLY A 578 -36.32 3.98 -7.65
C GLY A 578 -37.05 3.53 -6.38
N ASP A 579 -38.11 2.76 -6.56
CA ASP A 579 -38.88 2.17 -5.45
C ASP A 579 -38.31 0.82 -4.96
N ALA A 580 -37.26 0.30 -5.61
CA ALA A 580 -36.70 -1.00 -5.29
C ALA A 580 -35.94 -0.97 -3.95
N ALA A 581 -36.29 -1.90 -3.06
CA ALA A 581 -35.55 -2.08 -1.82
C ALA A 581 -34.25 -2.89 -2.08
N PRO A 582 -33.10 -2.46 -1.53
CA PRO A 582 -31.84 -3.14 -1.74
C PRO A 582 -31.73 -4.42 -0.90
N ALA A 583 -31.03 -5.41 -1.43
CA ALA A 583 -30.47 -6.55 -0.72
C ALA A 583 -28.96 -6.62 -0.96
N LEU A 584 -28.21 -7.20 -0.04
CA LEU A 584 -26.75 -7.22 -0.09
C LEU A 584 -26.20 -8.64 0.12
N LEU A 585 -25.40 -9.11 -0.84
CA LEU A 585 -24.59 -10.32 -0.73
C LEU A 585 -23.11 -9.92 -0.84
N THR A 586 -22.41 -9.94 0.28
CA THR A 586 -20.97 -9.69 0.33
C THR A 586 -20.19 -10.97 0.46
N PHE A 587 -19.02 -11.04 -0.16
CA PHE A 587 -18.09 -12.14 0.08
C PHE A 587 -16.64 -11.68 0.04
N GLY A 588 -15.78 -12.39 0.78
CA GLY A 588 -14.39 -11.95 0.96
C GLY A 588 -14.26 -10.55 1.56
N SER A 589 -15.28 -10.03 2.25
CA SER A 589 -15.36 -8.61 2.61
C SER A 589 -14.30 -8.21 3.66
N PRO A 590 -13.45 -7.19 3.40
CA PRO A 590 -12.51 -6.65 4.38
C PRO A 590 -13.20 -5.77 5.44
N LEU A 591 -14.51 -5.57 5.33
CA LEU A 591 -15.25 -4.62 6.17
C LEU A 591 -15.03 -4.92 7.66
N GLY A 592 -15.28 -6.14 8.11
CA GLY A 592 -15.13 -6.49 9.53
C GLY A 592 -13.70 -6.79 9.98
N SER A 593 -12.89 -7.39 9.12
CA SER A 593 -11.52 -7.79 9.45
C SER A 593 -10.58 -6.58 9.56
N ILE A 594 -10.78 -5.55 8.72
CA ILE A 594 -9.88 -4.41 8.54
C ILE A 594 -10.61 -3.10 8.80
N TYR A 595 -11.65 -2.77 8.03
CA TYR A 595 -12.25 -1.44 8.06
C TYR A 595 -12.86 -1.07 9.42
N GLN A 596 -13.74 -1.91 9.95
CA GLN A 596 -14.40 -1.72 11.25
C GLN A 596 -13.42 -1.69 12.43
N LYS A 597 -12.22 -2.26 12.26
CA LYS A 597 -11.23 -2.33 13.33
C LYS A 597 -10.26 -1.15 13.34
N TYR A 598 -9.76 -0.76 12.17
CA TYR A 598 -8.66 0.21 12.09
C TYR A 598 -9.13 1.62 11.76
N PHE A 599 -10.34 1.77 11.21
CA PHE A 599 -10.82 3.06 10.72
C PHE A 599 -12.07 3.48 11.47
N HIS A 600 -11.97 4.64 12.12
CA HIS A 600 -13.04 5.15 12.94
C HIS A 600 -14.36 5.34 12.16
N GLU A 601 -14.30 5.68 10.88
CA GLU A 601 -15.50 5.90 10.06
C GLU A 601 -16.36 4.64 9.86
N TYR A 602 -15.78 3.44 9.97
CA TYR A 602 -16.50 2.17 9.86
C TYR A 602 -16.72 1.47 11.20
N ALA A 603 -16.30 2.05 12.32
CA ALA A 603 -16.35 1.38 13.62
C ALA A 603 -17.75 0.78 13.89
N ALA A 604 -17.83 -0.53 14.15
CA ALA A 604 -19.11 -1.23 14.31
C ALA A 604 -19.98 -0.67 15.43
N ALA A 605 -19.39 -0.01 16.44
CA ALA A 605 -20.11 0.66 17.51
C ALA A 605 -20.85 1.95 17.07
N LYS A 606 -20.55 2.49 15.90
CA LYS A 606 -21.28 3.65 15.38
C LYS A 606 -22.67 3.22 14.94
N GLN A 607 -23.67 3.97 15.37
CA GLN A 607 -25.01 3.85 14.81
C GLN A 607 -24.92 4.04 13.30
N VAL A 608 -25.54 3.12 12.56
CA VAL A 608 -25.73 3.30 11.12
C VAL A 608 -26.65 4.50 10.95
N PRO A 609 -26.45 5.32 9.90
CA PRO A 609 -27.52 6.21 9.45
C PRO A 609 -28.83 5.44 9.37
N ILE A 610 -29.92 6.03 9.86
CA ILE A 610 -31.30 5.47 9.92
C ILE A 610 -31.72 4.85 8.56
N GLY A 611 -31.08 5.31 7.49
CA GLY A 611 -31.24 4.87 6.12
C GLY A 611 -31.11 3.39 5.82
N ILE A 612 -29.99 2.76 6.19
CA ILE A 612 -29.79 1.34 5.84
C ILE A 612 -30.72 0.44 6.67
N ALA A 613 -30.86 0.77 7.96
CA ALA A 613 -31.61 -0.04 8.92
C ALA A 613 -33.11 -0.14 8.64
N SER A 614 -33.68 0.78 7.85
CA SER A 614 -35.12 0.82 7.58
C SER A 614 -35.54 0.22 6.24
N LYS A 615 -34.63 0.09 5.27
CA LYS A 615 -34.97 -0.36 3.89
C LYS A 615 -34.15 -1.53 3.35
N LEU A 616 -33.05 -1.92 3.98
CA LEU A 616 -32.28 -3.07 3.53
C LEU A 616 -33.05 -4.38 3.80
N LYS A 617 -33.42 -5.10 2.74
CA LYS A 617 -34.19 -6.36 2.84
C LYS A 617 -33.41 -7.45 3.57
N CYS A 618 -32.17 -7.69 3.17
CA CYS A 618 -31.30 -8.68 3.79
C CYS A 618 -29.81 -8.36 3.55
N TRP A 619 -28.94 -8.88 4.42
CA TRP A 619 -27.49 -8.84 4.24
C TRP A 619 -26.87 -10.19 4.59
N ILE A 620 -26.40 -10.91 3.56
CA ILE A 620 -25.62 -12.14 3.70
C ILE A 620 -24.15 -11.83 3.47
N ASN A 621 -23.27 -12.31 4.36
CA ASN A 621 -21.82 -12.20 4.21
C ASN A 621 -21.17 -13.59 4.21
N LEU A 622 -20.51 -13.97 3.11
CA LEU A 622 -19.78 -15.23 2.99
C LEU A 622 -18.28 -15.00 3.11
N PHE A 623 -17.57 -15.82 3.90
CA PHE A 623 -16.12 -15.71 4.02
C PHE A 623 -15.48 -17.08 4.26
N ARG A 624 -14.35 -17.35 3.62
CA ARG A 624 -13.62 -18.60 3.81
C ARG A 624 -12.79 -18.57 5.09
N VAL A 625 -12.63 -19.73 5.71
CA VAL A 625 -11.89 -19.89 6.97
C VAL A 625 -10.41 -19.48 6.87
N ASP A 626 -9.81 -19.62 5.69
CA ASP A 626 -8.42 -19.28 5.41
C ASP A 626 -8.22 -17.92 4.73
N ASP A 627 -9.30 -17.19 4.42
CA ASP A 627 -9.24 -15.85 3.87
C ASP A 627 -8.54 -14.89 4.85
N TYR A 628 -7.49 -14.23 4.36
CA TYR A 628 -6.65 -13.33 5.16
C TYR A 628 -7.01 -11.85 5.00
N ILE A 629 -7.88 -11.54 4.05
CA ILE A 629 -8.47 -10.22 3.82
C ILE A 629 -9.92 -10.22 4.29
N GLY A 630 -10.73 -11.13 3.75
CA GLY A 630 -12.15 -11.28 4.07
C GLY A 630 -12.40 -11.90 5.44
N GLY A 631 -13.51 -11.54 6.07
CA GLY A 631 -13.89 -12.18 7.33
C GLY A 631 -15.29 -11.84 7.81
N ARG A 632 -15.57 -12.21 9.07
CA ARG A 632 -16.84 -11.90 9.72
C ARG A 632 -17.05 -10.38 9.82
N ILE A 633 -18.20 -9.91 9.37
CA ILE A 633 -18.66 -8.53 9.54
C ILE A 633 -19.36 -8.41 10.88
N GLN A 634 -18.96 -7.43 11.69
CA GLN A 634 -19.69 -7.11 12.92
C GLN A 634 -20.91 -6.28 12.52
N PRO A 635 -22.14 -6.74 12.78
CA PRO A 635 -23.33 -5.99 12.44
C PRO A 635 -23.33 -4.66 13.21
N PRO A 636 -23.45 -3.52 12.52
CA PRO A 636 -23.72 -2.27 13.19
C PRO A 636 -25.06 -2.29 13.96
N PRO A 637 -25.26 -1.47 15.01
CA PRO A 637 -26.52 -1.36 15.72
C PRO A 637 -27.70 -1.13 14.76
N GLY A 638 -28.76 -1.95 14.91
CA GLY A 638 -29.97 -1.85 14.10
C GLY A 638 -29.93 -2.60 12.76
N LEU A 639 -28.82 -3.27 12.43
CA LEU A 639 -28.73 -4.14 11.26
C LEU A 639 -28.42 -5.58 11.65
N ARG A 640 -29.02 -6.52 10.93
CA ARG A 640 -28.63 -7.93 10.96
C ARG A 640 -27.74 -8.24 9.75
N VAL A 641 -26.64 -8.96 10.01
CA VAL A 641 -25.75 -9.50 8.98
C VAL A 641 -25.60 -11.01 9.19
N ASP A 642 -26.12 -11.79 8.25
CA ASP A 642 -26.06 -13.24 8.25
C ASP A 642 -24.67 -13.67 7.74
N ASN A 643 -23.78 -13.95 8.68
CA ASN A 643 -22.38 -14.31 8.41
C ASN A 643 -22.24 -15.82 8.27
N HIS A 644 -21.79 -16.30 7.10
CA HIS A 644 -21.54 -17.72 6.84
C HIS A 644 -20.07 -17.96 6.55
N VAL A 645 -19.50 -18.92 7.26
CA VAL A 645 -18.12 -19.37 7.05
C VAL A 645 -18.10 -20.50 6.03
N MET A 646 -17.19 -20.40 5.07
CA MET A 646 -16.94 -21.39 4.03
C MET A 646 -15.66 -22.17 4.30
N GLY A 647 -15.47 -23.25 3.53
CA GLY A 647 -14.25 -24.07 3.54
C GLY A 647 -13.00 -23.32 3.07
N LEU A 648 -11.94 -24.09 2.80
CA LEU A 648 -10.67 -23.58 2.30
C LEU A 648 -10.81 -23.05 0.86
N GLY A 649 -10.11 -21.97 0.54
CA GLY A 649 -10.02 -21.46 -0.85
C GLY A 649 -9.25 -20.14 -0.98
N GLY A 650 -8.83 -19.53 0.13
CA GLY A 650 -8.17 -18.23 0.13
C GLY A 650 -9.11 -17.09 -0.27
N HIS A 651 -8.55 -15.97 -0.74
CA HIS A 651 -9.30 -14.74 -0.98
C HIS A 651 -9.88 -14.59 -2.41
N THR A 652 -9.50 -15.45 -3.36
CA THR A 652 -9.88 -15.30 -4.78
C THR A 652 -10.80 -16.42 -5.25
N GLY A 653 -11.60 -16.18 -6.28
CA GLY A 653 -12.44 -17.22 -6.90
C GLY A 653 -13.74 -17.49 -6.14
N TYR A 654 -14.28 -16.50 -5.44
CA TYR A 654 -15.61 -16.61 -4.82
C TYR A 654 -16.74 -16.65 -5.87
N TRP A 655 -16.58 -15.97 -7.01
CA TRP A 655 -17.62 -15.84 -8.04
C TRP A 655 -18.11 -17.17 -8.62
N THR A 656 -17.28 -18.22 -8.53
CA THR A 656 -17.59 -19.57 -9.02
C THR A 656 -18.01 -20.54 -7.92
N GLU A 657 -18.24 -20.05 -6.70
CA GLU A 657 -18.56 -20.89 -5.55
C GLU A 657 -20.06 -21.28 -5.54
N PRO A 658 -20.38 -22.58 -5.39
CA PRO A 658 -21.76 -23.03 -5.25
C PRO A 658 -22.50 -22.38 -4.06
N ASP A 659 -21.77 -22.02 -3.00
CA ASP A 659 -22.31 -21.33 -1.82
C ASP A 659 -22.75 -19.89 -2.14
N VAL A 660 -22.05 -19.20 -3.05
CA VAL A 660 -22.44 -17.87 -3.52
C VAL A 660 -23.72 -17.96 -4.35
N ALA A 661 -23.81 -18.95 -5.25
CA ALA A 661 -25.01 -19.24 -6.02
C ALA A 661 -26.19 -19.62 -5.11
N GLU A 662 -25.95 -20.36 -4.03
CA GLU A 662 -26.96 -20.69 -3.02
C GLU A 662 -27.54 -19.46 -2.34
N ALA A 663 -26.65 -18.60 -1.85
CA ALA A 663 -27.03 -17.39 -1.16
C ALA A 663 -27.82 -16.46 -2.09
N LEU A 664 -27.41 -16.35 -3.35
CA LEU A 664 -28.14 -15.59 -4.36
C LEU A 664 -29.52 -16.18 -4.63
N ASP A 665 -29.65 -17.49 -4.83
CA ASP A 665 -30.95 -18.17 -5.00
C ASP A 665 -31.86 -17.96 -3.79
N ALA A 666 -31.32 -18.03 -2.57
CA ALA A 666 -32.09 -17.80 -1.37
C ALA A 666 -32.68 -16.39 -1.34
N ILE A 667 -31.89 -15.35 -1.70
CA ILE A 667 -32.36 -13.96 -1.77
C ILE A 667 -33.46 -13.83 -2.83
N LEU A 668 -33.21 -14.36 -4.04
CA LEU A 668 -34.15 -14.29 -5.17
C LEU A 668 -35.48 -14.98 -4.88
N THR A 669 -35.44 -16.12 -4.18
CA THR A 669 -36.64 -16.90 -3.84
C THR A 669 -37.29 -16.51 -2.51
N GLY A 670 -36.79 -15.47 -1.84
CA GLY A 670 -37.37 -14.94 -0.60
C GLY A 670 -37.19 -15.85 0.63
N LYS A 671 -36.21 -16.77 0.60
CA LYS A 671 -35.91 -17.71 1.70
C LYS A 671 -34.98 -17.13 2.77
N VAL A 672 -34.67 -15.83 2.72
CA VAL A 672 -33.70 -15.18 3.60
C VAL A 672 -34.41 -14.43 4.72
N ALA A 673 -33.77 -14.37 5.89
CA ALA A 673 -34.27 -13.58 6.99
C ALA A 673 -34.15 -12.07 6.72
N ASP A 674 -35.16 -11.34 7.16
CA ASP A 674 -35.24 -9.88 7.05
C ASP A 674 -34.14 -9.20 7.91
N ALA A 675 -33.33 -8.33 7.30
CA ALA A 675 -32.23 -7.65 7.97
C ALA A 675 -32.67 -6.62 9.03
N THR A 676 -33.94 -6.20 9.00
CA THR A 676 -34.51 -5.21 9.93
C THR A 676 -35.14 -5.85 11.17
N LYS A 677 -35.29 -7.19 11.20
CA LYS A 677 -35.90 -7.92 12.31
C LYS A 677 -34.84 -8.38 13.33
N PRO A 678 -35.18 -8.40 14.64
CA PRO A 678 -34.28 -8.91 15.67
C PRO A 678 -33.94 -10.39 15.40
N PRO A 679 -32.71 -10.85 15.74
CA PRO A 679 -32.33 -12.24 15.55
C PRO A 679 -33.27 -13.14 16.37
N PRO A 680 -33.66 -14.32 15.85
CA PRO A 680 -34.32 -15.32 16.67
C PRO A 680 -33.42 -15.68 17.85
N LEU A 681 -34.02 -16.02 19.00
CA LEU A 681 -33.28 -16.44 20.20
C LEU A 681 -32.25 -17.51 19.82
N PRO A 682 -31.01 -17.45 20.34
CA PRO A 682 -30.02 -18.45 20.04
C PRO A 682 -30.57 -19.82 20.44
N PRO A 683 -30.49 -20.83 19.56
CA PRO A 683 -30.90 -22.16 19.96
C PRO A 683 -29.99 -22.64 21.11
N PRO A 684 -30.50 -23.47 22.03
CA PRO A 684 -29.73 -23.95 23.17
C PRO A 684 -28.41 -24.60 22.71
N PRO A 685 -27.34 -24.56 23.54
CA PRO A 685 -25.95 -24.83 23.15
C PRO A 685 -25.61 -26.28 22.75
N MET A 686 -26.56 -27.06 22.23
CA MET A 686 -26.36 -28.42 21.71
C MET A 686 -26.88 -28.63 20.29
N THR A 687 -27.24 -27.58 19.55
CA THR A 687 -27.68 -27.74 18.16
C THR A 687 -26.66 -27.14 17.19
N PRO A 688 -26.01 -27.95 16.33
CA PRO A 688 -25.28 -27.40 15.19
C PRO A 688 -26.26 -26.55 14.38
N SER A 689 -25.82 -25.36 13.98
CA SER A 689 -26.56 -24.45 13.11
C SER A 689 -27.22 -25.23 11.98
N ALA A 690 -28.55 -25.17 11.94
CA ALA A 690 -29.35 -25.85 10.94
C ALA A 690 -28.92 -25.37 9.54
N PRO A 691 -28.59 -26.28 8.62
CA PRO A 691 -28.21 -25.92 7.26
C PRO A 691 -29.45 -25.44 6.48
N TYR A 692 -29.33 -24.34 5.73
CA TYR A 692 -30.09 -24.29 4.47
C TYR A 692 -29.52 -25.43 3.59
N ALA A 693 -30.42 -26.23 3.06
CA ALA A 693 -30.26 -27.68 2.96
C ALA A 693 -29.01 -28.17 2.18
N VAL A 694 -28.41 -29.23 2.72
CA VAL A 694 -27.46 -30.17 2.10
C VAL A 694 -25.97 -29.81 2.23
N ARG A 695 -25.42 -30.18 3.38
CA ARG A 695 -24.05 -30.70 3.46
C ARG A 695 -23.87 -31.77 2.37
N ALA A 696 -22.87 -31.57 1.51
CA ALA A 696 -22.24 -32.62 0.73
C ALA A 696 -23.20 -33.44 -0.15
N MET A 697 -23.32 -33.06 -1.43
CA MET A 697 -23.22 -34.12 -2.44
C MET A 697 -21.84 -34.76 -2.30
N ARG A 698 -21.83 -35.90 -1.58
CA ARG A 698 -21.08 -37.14 -1.85
C ARG A 698 -19.66 -36.95 -2.39
N ARG A 699 -18.61 -37.30 -1.64
CA ARG A 699 -17.97 -38.64 -1.81
C ARG A 699 -18.46 -39.36 -3.07
N ALA A 700 -17.90 -38.98 -4.22
CA ALA A 700 -17.65 -39.78 -5.40
C ALA A 700 -16.44 -39.18 -6.10
#